data_AF-A0A9D7FLH1-F1
#
_entry.id   AF-A0A9D7FLH1-F1
#
_cell.length_a   1.000
_cell.length_b   1.000
_cell.length_c   1.000
_cell.angle_alpha   90.00
_cell.angle_beta   90.00
_cell.angle_gamma   90.00
#
_symmetry.space_group_name_H-M   'P 1'
#
loop_
_entity.id
_entity.type
_entity.pdbx_description
1 polymer ?
#
loop_
_entity_poly.entity_id
_entity_poly.type
_entity_poly.pdbx_seq_one_letter_code
_entity_poly.pdbx_strand_id
1 'polypeptide(L)'
;MRTKFILLIVFSFFSYLKLNAQSINDFQSHQNGNWNQTSTWERWNGTTWVTPAPFTPTNTEGSITILNSHIVSVSAAVSADQTVINTGGQITTNPGITLTIANGSGDDLTINGTFLNSGTLSISTGTMKVNSGATFIHNTTSAISSILNVTTFDINSNFIYQGSSTLTPSISISGRTFGNLSFVSTSGSWSTTPGGNSAISCNNLNVGTGVTINNNNTANFLINGDLTIDGSFISGSTQIFKLQGTSKIMSGISLTNFFDSLYITSGASYSVQNTLRLSGSAGVVVDGALTVNGGINCGTVIVSGTGAFNLSSGATMEVGSSAGITLPGNATGNIRTTGGRNFNPAANYIYNGSSAQDIGSALTVVNNLTIDNEFNVSQNGVALTVNGTLTIVGSGNFINPTTFVSSNSSLTLNGPNITFVNGSTAGFTTNSSTDLNYGGSDARITIPTSVSTLNTLSINKGSNHVAVSSSVTVSNLILTNGNFVCSSGLVKIKATSSITGGSGSSYVNGTLIRVINTGATSSITFPVGKLLYEPIKFNNVTVSGFSALDLEVEAHESIPAGGPNTSNLHGEMTNRYWYVNTSGLSSITSIGSFALTPTTPVPILTTNNLVGFSSNNSQLSYSSIGGIVGGSTITTTLSLSSFTSAVNFTGAYIGIGENIVAGDYYAIGPGASYTQPNGDNYVAKFATLTAAVNALNNLPGNSKRFFEFQSDYVSTSETYPITITYSGTATKKAVFRARSDASSTINIIGPYNTSFGGMIVLDGADHIIFDGSPGGTLGTSSRLRFRSRDATPFRAAFYIYNDATK
;
A
#
# COMPACT_ATOMS: atom_id res chain seq x y z
N MET A 1 7.04 82.08 2.93
CA MET A 1 5.87 82.04 2.02
C MET A 1 5.27 80.63 2.05
N ARG A 2 4.62 80.26 3.16
CA ARG A 2 4.13 78.90 3.48
C ARG A 2 2.78 79.04 4.21
N THR A 3 1.72 79.43 3.49
CA THR A 3 0.36 79.48 4.08
C THR A 3 -0.77 79.52 3.02
N LYS A 4 -0.53 79.05 1.79
CA LYS A 4 -1.55 79.10 0.71
C LYS A 4 -1.83 77.77 -0.01
N PHE A 5 -1.40 76.63 0.54
CA PHE A 5 -1.65 75.32 -0.08
C PHE A 5 -2.53 74.37 0.74
N ILE A 6 -3.07 74.81 1.88
CA ILE A 6 -3.94 74.00 2.76
C ILE A 6 -5.44 74.29 2.54
N LEU A 7 -5.80 75.38 1.86
CA LEU A 7 -7.20 75.76 1.66
C LEU A 7 -7.90 75.03 0.50
N LEU A 8 -7.17 74.31 -0.36
CA LEU A 8 -7.73 73.58 -1.51
C LEU A 8 -7.97 72.08 -1.22
N ILE A 9 -7.46 71.56 -0.10
CA ILE A 9 -7.61 70.14 0.29
C ILE A 9 -8.80 69.93 1.24
N VAL A 10 -9.29 70.99 1.89
CA VAL A 10 -10.42 70.89 2.84
C VAL A 10 -11.79 70.96 2.12
N PHE A 11 -11.86 71.47 0.89
CA PHE A 11 -13.12 71.54 0.12
C PHE A 11 -13.41 70.29 -0.73
N SER A 12 -12.46 69.35 -0.86
CA SER A 12 -12.65 68.09 -1.60
C SER A 12 -13.05 66.91 -0.69
N PHE A 13 -13.21 67.12 0.61
CA PHE A 13 -13.63 66.11 1.59
C PHE A 13 -15.09 66.29 2.07
N PHE A 14 -15.80 67.28 1.52
CA PHE A 14 -17.21 67.57 1.82
C PHE A 14 -18.08 67.31 0.57
N SER A 15 -18.10 66.07 0.11
CA SER A 15 -19.07 65.63 -0.90
C SER A 15 -19.53 64.22 -0.60
N TYR A 16 -20.40 64.09 0.41
CA TYR A 16 -21.60 63.23 0.46
C TYR A 16 -22.11 63.15 1.92
N LEU A 17 -22.57 64.26 2.47
CA LEU A 17 -23.53 64.23 3.57
C LEU A 17 -24.83 64.79 3.01
N LYS A 18 -25.72 63.90 2.53
CA LYS A 18 -27.14 64.24 2.43
C LYS A 18 -27.63 64.41 3.87
N LEU A 19 -27.59 65.64 4.39
CA LEU A 19 -28.40 66.03 5.54
C LEU A 19 -29.85 66.06 5.06
N ASN A 20 -30.58 64.95 5.21
CA ASN A 20 -32.03 64.96 5.07
C ASN A 20 -32.58 65.73 6.28
N ALA A 21 -33.00 66.98 6.08
CA ALA A 21 -33.84 67.66 7.05
C ALA A 21 -35.16 66.88 7.16
N GLN A 22 -35.63 66.59 8.38
CA GLN A 22 -36.90 65.87 8.55
C GLN A 22 -38.04 66.69 7.94
N SER A 23 -38.84 66.05 7.10
CA SER A 23 -40.02 66.62 6.47
C SER A 23 -41.27 66.19 7.21
N ILE A 24 -42.29 67.06 7.25
CA ILE A 24 -43.60 66.72 7.85
C ILE A 24 -44.08 65.41 7.20
N ASN A 25 -44.52 64.47 8.04
CA ASN A 25 -44.92 63.10 7.65
C ASN A 25 -43.78 62.14 7.29
N ASP A 26 -42.53 62.43 7.63
CA ASP A 26 -41.50 61.38 7.72
C ASP A 26 -41.84 60.41 8.85
N PHE A 27 -41.50 59.14 8.66
CA PHE A 27 -41.67 58.05 9.61
C PHE A 27 -40.33 57.44 9.98
N GLN A 28 -40.19 57.01 11.24
CA GLN A 28 -39.11 56.12 11.62
C GLN A 28 -39.58 55.04 12.60
N SER A 29 -38.91 53.89 12.60
CA SER A 29 -39.23 52.82 13.54
C SER A 29 -38.85 53.24 14.96
N HIS A 30 -39.78 53.10 15.90
CA HIS A 30 -39.60 53.41 17.33
C HIS A 30 -39.14 52.19 18.15
N GLN A 31 -39.50 50.98 17.70
CA GLN A 31 -39.15 49.71 18.33
C GLN A 31 -39.21 48.56 17.31
N ASN A 32 -38.82 47.35 17.73
CA ASN A 32 -39.13 46.13 17.00
C ASN A 32 -40.65 45.90 16.93
N GLY A 33 -41.16 45.48 15.78
CA GLY A 33 -42.58 45.22 15.65
C GLY A 33 -43.06 44.95 14.23
N ASN A 34 -44.36 44.73 14.09
CA ASN A 34 -44.97 44.56 12.78
C ASN A 34 -45.21 45.92 12.10
N TRP A 35 -45.05 45.97 10.78
CA TRP A 35 -45.28 47.17 9.98
C TRP A 35 -46.68 47.74 10.19
N ASN A 36 -47.69 46.87 10.30
CA ASN A 36 -49.10 47.24 10.45
C ASN A 36 -49.51 47.58 11.89
N GLN A 37 -48.56 47.86 12.80
CA GLN A 37 -48.83 48.31 14.17
C GLN A 37 -48.33 49.74 14.36
N THR A 38 -49.20 50.64 14.84
CA THR A 38 -48.85 52.05 15.06
C THR A 38 -47.78 52.24 16.13
N SER A 39 -47.68 51.34 17.11
CA SER A 39 -46.63 51.36 18.15
C SER A 39 -45.23 51.04 17.62
N THR A 40 -45.10 50.46 16.42
CA THR A 40 -43.80 50.24 15.76
C THR A 40 -43.19 51.55 15.27
N TRP A 41 -43.99 52.60 15.11
CA TRP A 41 -43.62 53.81 14.37
C TRP A 41 -43.76 55.08 15.20
N GLU A 42 -42.91 56.04 14.87
CA GLU A 42 -43.09 57.45 15.22
C GLU A 42 -43.09 58.32 13.96
N ARG A 43 -43.86 59.41 13.99
CA ARG A 43 -44.06 60.32 12.85
C ARG A 43 -43.60 61.73 13.16
N TRP A 44 -42.87 62.36 12.23
CA TRP A 44 -42.52 63.77 12.35
C TRP A 44 -43.73 64.66 12.04
N ASN A 45 -44.12 65.50 13.01
CA ASN A 45 -45.25 66.43 12.85
C ASN A 45 -44.84 67.83 12.35
N GLY A 46 -43.55 68.04 12.07
CA GLY A 46 -42.96 69.36 11.73
C GLY A 46 -42.16 69.99 12.87
N THR A 47 -42.29 69.47 14.09
CA THR A 47 -41.61 69.99 15.29
C THR A 47 -41.03 68.90 16.20
N THR A 48 -41.73 67.77 16.34
CA THR A 48 -41.32 66.63 17.18
C THR A 48 -41.73 65.31 16.53
N TRP A 49 -41.05 64.22 16.91
CA TRP A 49 -41.50 62.86 16.64
C TRP A 49 -42.65 62.49 17.59
N VAL A 50 -43.74 61.97 17.05
CA VAL A 50 -44.94 61.55 17.80
C VAL A 50 -45.03 60.03 17.82
N THR A 51 -45.09 59.44 19.02
CA THR A 51 -45.20 57.99 19.28
C THR A 51 -46.35 57.69 20.25
N PRO A 52 -47.16 56.62 20.03
CA PRO A 52 -47.29 55.87 18.78
C PRO A 52 -47.70 56.79 17.61
N ALA A 53 -47.31 56.43 16.38
CA ALA A 53 -47.78 57.16 15.21
C ALA A 53 -49.33 57.08 15.08
N PRO A 54 -50.00 58.10 14.54
CA PRO A 54 -51.46 58.11 14.41
C PRO A 54 -52.00 57.05 13.42
N PHE A 55 -51.15 56.57 12.51
CA PHE A 55 -51.39 55.51 11.54
C PHE A 55 -50.04 54.91 11.12
N THR A 56 -50.05 53.80 10.38
CA THR A 56 -48.84 53.14 9.89
C THR A 56 -48.39 53.74 8.56
N PRO A 57 -47.08 53.82 8.27
CA PRO A 57 -46.59 54.40 7.02
C PRO A 57 -46.99 53.56 5.79
N THR A 58 -47.29 54.25 4.69
CA THR A 58 -47.63 53.70 3.38
C THR A 58 -46.83 54.42 2.28
N ASN A 59 -47.24 54.31 1.02
CA ASN A 59 -46.58 54.98 -0.11
C ASN A 59 -47.02 56.44 -0.33
N THR A 60 -47.71 57.05 0.62
CA THR A 60 -48.22 58.44 0.49
C THR A 60 -47.58 59.42 1.46
N GLU A 61 -46.78 58.91 2.40
CA GLU A 61 -46.06 59.64 3.43
C GLU A 61 -44.68 60.09 2.95
N GLY A 62 -43.92 60.79 3.82
CA GLY A 62 -42.53 61.14 3.56
C GLY A 62 -41.60 59.92 3.67
N SER A 63 -40.32 60.15 3.99
CA SER A 63 -39.36 59.05 4.07
C SER A 63 -39.69 58.10 5.22
N ILE A 64 -39.55 56.78 4.98
CA ILE A 64 -39.80 55.73 5.97
C ILE A 64 -38.47 55.11 6.38
N THR A 65 -37.99 55.39 7.60
CA THR A 65 -36.67 54.96 8.05
C THR A 65 -36.74 53.85 9.09
N ILE A 66 -36.07 52.73 8.84
CA ILE A 66 -35.84 51.70 9.86
C ILE A 66 -34.53 52.02 10.59
N LEU A 67 -34.62 52.33 11.89
CA LEU A 67 -33.45 52.69 12.70
C LEU A 67 -32.55 51.50 13.02
N ASN A 68 -31.32 51.81 13.45
CA ASN A 68 -30.35 50.82 13.92
C ASN A 68 -30.94 49.94 15.04
N SER A 69 -30.62 48.64 15.03
CA SER A 69 -31.12 47.60 15.95
C SER A 69 -32.60 47.24 15.83
N HIS A 70 -33.40 47.99 15.06
CA HIS A 70 -34.81 47.72 14.88
C HIS A 70 -35.07 46.69 13.76
N ILE A 71 -35.96 45.74 14.03
CA ILE A 71 -36.49 44.76 13.08
C ILE A 71 -37.98 45.05 12.87
N VAL A 72 -38.35 45.37 11.63
CA VAL A 72 -39.74 45.58 11.23
C VAL A 72 -40.21 44.45 10.33
N SER A 73 -41.25 43.74 10.78
CA SER A 73 -41.84 42.62 10.04
C SER A 73 -43.05 43.07 9.22
N VAL A 74 -43.03 42.82 7.91
CA VAL A 74 -44.19 42.99 7.04
C VAL A 74 -45.07 41.74 7.16
N SER A 75 -46.01 41.79 8.11
CA SER A 75 -46.94 40.70 8.45
C SER A 75 -48.30 40.78 7.72
N ALA A 76 -48.57 41.89 7.05
CA ALA A 76 -49.73 42.11 6.18
C ALA A 76 -49.28 42.91 4.95
N ALA A 77 -49.99 42.74 3.82
CA ALA A 77 -49.59 43.40 2.57
C ALA A 77 -49.62 44.93 2.72
N VAL A 78 -48.57 45.60 2.27
CA VAL A 78 -48.44 47.06 2.37
C VAL A 78 -47.70 47.61 1.16
N SER A 79 -48.08 48.83 0.75
CA SER A 79 -47.34 49.61 -0.22
C SER A 79 -46.60 50.72 0.52
N ALA A 80 -45.31 50.89 0.24
CA ALA A 80 -44.44 51.90 0.82
C ALA A 80 -43.67 52.65 -0.29
N ASP A 81 -43.14 53.82 0.02
CA ASP A 81 -42.27 54.60 -0.87
C ASP A 81 -41.13 55.22 -0.03
N GLN A 82 -40.01 55.61 -0.68
CA GLN A 82 -38.86 56.26 -0.06
C GLN A 82 -38.40 55.62 1.25
N THR A 83 -38.31 54.27 1.25
CA THR A 83 -37.98 53.47 2.42
C THR A 83 -36.46 53.32 2.55
N VAL A 84 -35.94 53.62 3.75
CA VAL A 84 -34.52 53.53 4.07
C VAL A 84 -34.31 52.58 5.24
N ILE A 85 -33.51 51.54 5.06
CA ILE A 85 -33.06 50.68 6.15
C ILE A 85 -31.69 51.17 6.60
N ASN A 86 -31.58 51.77 7.78
CA ASN A 86 -30.29 52.21 8.31
C ASN A 86 -29.39 51.02 8.63
N THR A 87 -28.08 51.27 8.71
CA THR A 87 -27.12 50.25 9.15
C THR A 87 -27.55 49.65 10.48
N GLY A 88 -27.60 48.31 10.55
CA GLY A 88 -28.08 47.55 11.70
C GLY A 88 -29.61 47.51 11.90
N GLY A 89 -30.39 48.20 11.06
CA GLY A 89 -31.83 48.00 10.96
C GLY A 89 -32.18 46.84 10.01
N GLN A 90 -33.38 46.28 10.14
CA GLN A 90 -33.84 45.18 9.30
C GLN A 90 -35.32 45.30 8.92
N ILE A 91 -35.64 45.00 7.66
CA ILE A 91 -37.00 44.63 7.22
C ILE A 91 -37.06 43.13 6.97
N THR A 92 -38.13 42.48 7.44
CA THR A 92 -38.45 41.08 7.10
C THR A 92 -39.82 41.00 6.46
N THR A 93 -39.92 40.51 5.22
CA THR A 93 -41.22 40.21 4.59
C THR A 93 -41.61 38.77 4.93
N ASN A 94 -42.74 38.58 5.61
CA ASN A 94 -43.18 37.25 6.04
C ASN A 94 -43.62 36.37 4.85
N PRO A 95 -43.55 35.02 4.96
CA PRO A 95 -44.05 34.11 3.94
C PRO A 95 -45.49 34.40 3.52
N GLY A 96 -45.74 34.41 2.21
CA GLY A 96 -47.06 34.68 1.62
C GLY A 96 -47.52 36.14 1.65
N ILE A 97 -46.73 37.07 2.20
CA ILE A 97 -47.06 38.50 2.29
C ILE A 97 -46.30 39.30 1.22
N THR A 98 -46.94 40.34 0.68
CA THR A 98 -46.35 41.23 -0.33
C THR A 98 -45.99 42.58 0.27
N LEU A 99 -44.72 42.99 0.15
CA LEU A 99 -44.30 44.38 0.25
C LEU A 99 -44.18 44.96 -1.15
N THR A 100 -44.96 46.00 -1.43
CA THR A 100 -44.87 46.77 -2.67
C THR A 100 -44.09 48.05 -2.39
N ILE A 101 -43.01 48.30 -3.15
CA ILE A 101 -42.36 49.60 -3.16
C ILE A 101 -42.90 50.35 -4.39
N ALA A 102 -43.63 51.43 -4.14
CA ALA A 102 -44.14 52.31 -5.17
C ALA A 102 -43.00 53.09 -5.80
N ASN A 103 -43.21 53.58 -7.02
CA ASN A 103 -42.27 54.47 -7.70
C ASN A 103 -42.64 55.92 -7.37
N GLY A 104 -41.71 56.62 -6.71
CA GLY A 104 -41.78 58.02 -6.39
C GLY A 104 -40.57 58.78 -6.94
N SER A 105 -40.27 59.94 -6.34
CA SER A 105 -39.05 60.67 -6.68
C SER A 105 -37.84 60.11 -5.93
N GLY A 106 -36.74 59.82 -6.63
CA GLY A 106 -35.48 59.41 -6.01
C GLY A 106 -35.34 57.90 -5.86
N ASP A 107 -34.59 57.47 -4.83
CA ASP A 107 -34.43 56.05 -4.50
C ASP A 107 -35.64 55.58 -3.67
N ASP A 108 -36.35 54.54 -4.13
CA ASP A 108 -37.60 54.12 -3.48
C ASP A 108 -37.36 53.09 -2.36
N LEU A 109 -36.31 52.26 -2.50
CA LEU A 109 -35.81 51.40 -1.42
C LEU A 109 -34.29 51.49 -1.32
N THR A 110 -33.79 52.02 -0.20
CA THR A 110 -32.36 52.06 0.12
C THR A 110 -32.04 51.13 1.29
N ILE A 111 -31.16 50.16 1.07
CA ILE A 111 -30.70 49.22 2.10
C ILE A 111 -29.28 49.58 2.53
N ASN A 112 -29.12 50.03 3.78
CA ASN A 112 -27.84 50.13 4.49
C ASN A 112 -27.69 49.05 5.58
N GLY A 113 -28.81 48.45 6.02
CA GLY A 113 -28.87 47.33 6.96
C GLY A 113 -29.20 46.01 6.26
N THR A 114 -30.24 45.32 6.73
CA THR A 114 -30.66 44.01 6.20
C THR A 114 -32.08 44.04 5.63
N PHE A 115 -32.28 43.47 4.46
CA PHE A 115 -33.61 43.11 3.97
C PHE A 115 -33.69 41.58 3.84
N LEU A 116 -34.62 40.96 4.56
CA LEU A 116 -34.92 39.53 4.47
C LEU A 116 -36.27 39.34 3.76
N ASN A 117 -36.22 38.85 2.53
CA ASN A 117 -37.43 38.53 1.78
C ASN A 117 -37.81 37.06 1.94
N SER A 118 -38.76 36.76 2.82
CA SER A 118 -39.41 35.45 2.88
C SER A 118 -40.80 35.42 2.22
N GLY A 119 -41.32 36.58 1.78
CA GLY A 119 -42.59 36.73 1.06
C GLY A 119 -42.39 37.15 -0.40
N THR A 120 -43.07 38.21 -0.83
CA THR A 120 -42.92 38.83 -2.14
C THR A 120 -42.51 40.29 -1.98
N LEU A 121 -41.42 40.68 -2.64
CA LEU A 121 -41.06 42.09 -2.85
C LEU A 121 -41.47 42.47 -4.28
N SER A 122 -42.20 43.56 -4.44
CA SER A 122 -42.67 44.04 -5.74
C SER A 122 -42.21 45.48 -5.99
N ILE A 123 -41.49 45.69 -7.08
CA ILE A 123 -41.03 47.01 -7.55
C ILE A 123 -41.18 47.00 -9.08
N SER A 124 -42.13 47.75 -9.64
CA SER A 124 -42.41 47.68 -11.09
C SER A 124 -41.63 48.70 -11.93
N THR A 125 -41.42 49.91 -11.40
CA THR A 125 -40.74 51.02 -12.10
C THR A 125 -39.86 51.89 -11.20
N GLY A 126 -39.79 51.60 -9.90
CA GLY A 126 -38.92 52.29 -8.95
C GLY A 126 -37.47 51.82 -9.02
N THR A 127 -36.62 52.37 -8.17
CA THR A 127 -35.19 52.08 -8.01
C THR A 127 -34.89 51.54 -6.62
N MET A 128 -33.98 50.57 -6.56
CA MET A 128 -33.53 49.96 -5.32
C MET A 128 -32.01 50.02 -5.23
N LYS A 129 -31.48 50.31 -4.04
CA LYS A 129 -30.03 50.32 -3.78
C LYS A 129 -29.68 49.44 -2.58
N VAL A 130 -28.64 48.64 -2.75
CA VAL A 130 -28.01 47.88 -1.66
C VAL A 130 -26.60 48.43 -1.47
N ASN A 131 -26.43 49.24 -0.44
CA ASN A 131 -25.20 50.00 -0.21
C ASN A 131 -24.09 49.13 0.39
N SER A 132 -22.88 49.68 0.48
CA SER A 132 -21.70 49.01 1.03
C SER A 132 -21.98 48.40 2.41
N GLY A 133 -21.69 47.11 2.59
CA GLY A 133 -21.91 46.36 3.83
C GLY A 133 -23.35 45.93 4.10
N ALA A 134 -24.33 46.43 3.34
CA ALA A 134 -25.73 46.05 3.48
C ALA A 134 -25.98 44.62 2.96
N THR A 135 -27.05 43.99 3.44
CA THR A 135 -27.40 42.60 3.09
C THR A 135 -28.83 42.49 2.57
N PHE A 136 -28.99 41.91 1.39
CA PHE A 136 -30.29 41.50 0.87
C PHE A 136 -30.34 39.98 0.74
N ILE A 137 -31.24 39.35 1.50
CA ILE A 137 -31.48 37.91 1.52
C ILE A 137 -32.77 37.60 0.77
N HIS A 138 -32.67 36.79 -0.28
CA HIS A 138 -33.79 36.21 -0.99
C HIS A 138 -34.04 34.79 -0.49
N ASN A 139 -35.09 34.62 0.33
CA ASN A 139 -35.45 33.38 1.01
C ASN A 139 -36.90 32.98 0.69
N THR A 140 -37.25 32.96 -0.59
CA THR A 140 -38.62 32.74 -1.08
C THR A 140 -38.60 32.15 -2.49
N THR A 141 -39.69 31.52 -2.90
CA THR A 141 -39.91 31.04 -4.27
C THR A 141 -40.40 32.13 -5.21
N SER A 142 -40.75 33.32 -4.69
CA SER A 142 -41.21 34.45 -5.49
C SER A 142 -40.16 34.92 -6.50
N ALA A 143 -40.58 35.23 -7.72
CA ALA A 143 -39.68 35.65 -8.78
C ALA A 143 -38.89 36.92 -8.40
N ILE A 144 -37.57 36.89 -8.62
CA ILE A 144 -36.66 37.98 -8.24
C ILE A 144 -36.17 38.83 -9.41
N SER A 145 -36.38 38.39 -10.66
CA SER A 145 -35.80 39.01 -11.86
C SER A 145 -36.18 40.48 -12.05
N SER A 146 -37.45 40.84 -11.84
CA SER A 146 -37.91 42.23 -11.95
C SER A 146 -37.26 43.15 -10.90
N ILE A 147 -37.05 42.64 -9.69
CA ILE A 147 -36.38 43.37 -8.61
C ILE A 147 -34.91 43.60 -8.95
N LEU A 148 -34.23 42.58 -9.48
CA LEU A 148 -32.83 42.71 -9.90
C LEU A 148 -32.65 43.64 -11.11
N ASN A 149 -33.68 43.89 -11.93
CA ASN A 149 -33.61 44.89 -13.01
C ASN A 149 -33.50 46.32 -12.49
N VAL A 150 -34.04 46.59 -11.29
CA VAL A 150 -34.10 47.93 -10.70
C VAL A 150 -33.15 48.11 -9.53
N THR A 151 -32.41 47.05 -9.17
CA THR A 151 -31.48 47.06 -8.04
C THR A 151 -30.07 47.41 -8.49
N THR A 152 -29.47 48.41 -7.85
CA THR A 152 -28.02 48.67 -7.93
C THR A 152 -27.34 48.13 -6.67
N PHE A 153 -26.35 47.27 -6.86
CA PHE A 153 -25.52 46.73 -5.78
C PHE A 153 -24.20 47.48 -5.68
N ASP A 154 -23.85 47.93 -4.49
CA ASP A 154 -22.48 48.33 -4.18
C ASP A 154 -21.55 47.09 -4.21
N ILE A 155 -20.29 47.28 -4.58
CA ILE A 155 -19.31 46.18 -4.68
C ILE A 155 -19.10 45.44 -3.35
N ASN A 156 -19.30 46.12 -2.22
CA ASN A 156 -19.16 45.57 -0.87
C ASN A 156 -20.52 45.18 -0.24
N SER A 157 -21.62 45.26 -1.00
CA SER A 157 -22.92 44.75 -0.55
C SER A 157 -22.97 43.22 -0.56
N ASN A 158 -23.94 42.62 0.13
CA ASN A 158 -24.14 41.18 0.17
C ASN A 158 -25.51 40.81 -0.40
N PHE A 159 -25.53 39.94 -1.40
CA PHE A 159 -26.75 39.34 -1.92
C PHE A 159 -26.74 37.84 -1.70
N ILE A 160 -27.77 37.33 -1.03
CA ILE A 160 -27.81 35.95 -0.55
C ILE A 160 -29.06 35.27 -1.08
N TYR A 161 -28.88 34.24 -1.91
CA TYR A 161 -29.90 33.25 -2.17
C TYR A 161 -29.89 32.22 -1.04
N GLN A 162 -30.95 32.21 -0.23
CA GLN A 162 -31.04 31.37 0.96
C GLN A 162 -32.14 30.33 0.79
N GLY A 163 -31.77 29.05 0.77
CA GLY A 163 -32.69 27.91 0.69
C GLY A 163 -32.67 27.00 1.91
N SER A 164 -33.40 25.89 1.81
CA SER A 164 -33.45 24.81 2.79
C SER A 164 -33.95 23.52 2.14
N SER A 165 -34.04 22.43 2.90
CA SER A 165 -34.65 21.16 2.45
C SER A 165 -36.10 21.29 1.96
N THR A 166 -36.78 22.40 2.27
CA THR A 166 -38.19 22.65 1.88
C THR A 166 -38.36 23.89 1.01
N LEU A 167 -37.28 24.63 0.73
CA LEU A 167 -37.33 25.89 0.01
C LEU A 167 -36.16 26.01 -0.96
N THR A 168 -36.49 26.07 -2.25
CA THR A 168 -35.54 26.45 -3.30
C THR A 168 -35.83 27.90 -3.69
N PRO A 169 -34.92 28.86 -3.41
CA PRO A 169 -35.16 30.24 -3.76
C PRO A 169 -35.22 30.43 -5.29
N SER A 170 -36.03 31.39 -5.75
CA SER A 170 -36.05 31.74 -7.18
C SER A 170 -34.72 32.38 -7.59
N ILE A 171 -34.05 31.84 -8.61
CA ILE A 171 -32.72 32.30 -9.03
C ILE A 171 -32.79 33.08 -10.34
N SER A 172 -32.17 34.27 -10.37
CA SER A 172 -31.92 35.03 -11.61
C SER A 172 -30.54 35.69 -11.52
N ILE A 173 -29.59 35.22 -12.32
CA ILE A 173 -28.19 35.70 -12.29
C ILE A 173 -27.66 36.19 -13.64
N SER A 174 -28.23 35.72 -14.77
CA SER A 174 -27.83 36.15 -16.11
C SER A 174 -28.02 37.66 -16.30
N GLY A 175 -26.97 38.34 -16.78
CA GLY A 175 -27.00 39.79 -17.03
C GLY A 175 -26.97 40.65 -15.76
N ARG A 176 -26.56 40.09 -14.62
CA ARG A 176 -26.56 40.77 -13.31
C ARG A 176 -25.15 41.09 -12.83
N THR A 177 -25.05 42.19 -12.09
CA THR A 177 -23.86 42.61 -11.36
C THR A 177 -24.19 42.68 -9.87
N PHE A 178 -23.47 41.92 -9.07
CA PHE A 178 -23.63 41.85 -7.62
C PHE A 178 -22.39 42.40 -6.91
N GLY A 179 -22.54 42.77 -5.64
CA GLY A 179 -21.40 42.85 -4.71
C GLY A 179 -20.90 41.44 -4.40
N ASN A 180 -21.04 40.99 -3.16
CA ASN A 180 -20.80 39.61 -2.76
C ASN A 180 -22.03 38.76 -3.06
N LEU A 181 -21.89 37.72 -3.88
CA LEU A 181 -22.97 36.79 -4.21
C LEU A 181 -22.78 35.49 -3.42
N SER A 182 -23.79 35.12 -2.64
CA SER A 182 -23.78 33.88 -1.84
C SER A 182 -25.01 33.02 -2.12
N PHE A 183 -24.80 31.72 -2.18
CA PHE A 183 -25.85 30.70 -2.13
C PHE A 183 -25.67 29.90 -0.86
N VAL A 184 -26.69 29.87 0.00
CA VAL A 184 -26.58 29.24 1.32
C VAL A 184 -27.80 28.36 1.62
N SER A 185 -27.58 27.31 2.40
CA SER A 185 -28.66 26.51 2.97
C SER A 185 -28.78 26.79 4.47
N THR A 186 -30.01 26.98 4.96
CA THR A 186 -30.30 27.10 6.39
C THR A 186 -30.51 25.76 7.07
N SER A 187 -30.94 24.75 6.32
CA SER A 187 -31.09 23.37 6.77
C SER A 187 -31.17 22.42 5.57
N GLY A 188 -30.55 21.25 5.70
CA GLY A 188 -30.53 20.24 4.63
C GLY A 188 -29.95 20.77 3.32
N SER A 189 -30.45 20.24 2.20
CA SER A 189 -29.94 20.56 0.86
C SER A 189 -31.00 21.12 -0.07
N TRP A 190 -30.59 21.99 -0.99
CA TRP A 190 -31.42 22.45 -2.10
C TRP A 190 -30.61 22.55 -3.40
N SER A 191 -31.31 22.45 -4.52
CA SER A 191 -30.70 22.43 -5.85
C SER A 191 -31.43 23.35 -6.81
N THR A 192 -30.69 23.92 -7.75
CA THR A 192 -31.21 24.82 -8.80
C THR A 192 -30.45 24.66 -10.11
N THR A 193 -31.05 25.12 -11.20
CA THR A 193 -30.48 25.03 -12.55
C THR A 193 -30.59 26.39 -13.26
N PRO A 194 -29.79 27.40 -12.85
CA PRO A 194 -29.84 28.72 -13.48
C PRO A 194 -29.32 28.63 -14.91
N GLY A 195 -29.92 29.42 -15.80
CA GLY A 195 -29.50 29.52 -17.19
C GLY A 195 -29.61 30.94 -17.72
N GLY A 196 -28.99 31.17 -18.88
CA GLY A 196 -28.92 32.47 -19.52
C GLY A 196 -27.64 32.66 -20.33
N ASN A 197 -27.60 33.77 -21.06
CA ASN A 197 -26.58 34.05 -22.08
C ASN A 197 -25.97 35.46 -21.95
N SER A 198 -26.22 36.14 -20.83
CA SER A 198 -25.69 37.47 -20.55
C SER A 198 -24.69 37.41 -19.39
N ALA A 199 -23.62 38.20 -19.49
CA ALA A 199 -22.51 38.15 -18.54
C ALA A 199 -22.98 38.39 -17.09
N ILE A 200 -22.34 37.68 -16.16
CA ILE A 200 -22.59 37.75 -14.72
C ILE A 200 -21.32 38.32 -14.08
N SER A 201 -21.45 39.25 -13.15
CA SER A 201 -20.30 39.71 -12.37
C SER A 201 -20.60 39.80 -10.88
N CYS A 202 -19.60 39.48 -10.07
CA CYS A 202 -19.62 39.72 -8.63
C CYS A 202 -18.23 40.08 -8.09
N ASN A 203 -18.20 40.64 -6.88
CA ASN A 203 -17.00 40.76 -6.10
C ASN A 203 -16.57 39.37 -5.62
N ASN A 204 -17.22 38.84 -4.58
CA ASN A 204 -16.97 37.47 -4.10
C ASN A 204 -18.08 36.52 -4.55
N LEU A 205 -17.75 35.25 -4.81
CA LEU A 205 -18.72 34.16 -5.02
C LEU A 205 -18.56 33.10 -3.92
N ASN A 206 -19.65 32.82 -3.22
CA ASN A 206 -19.72 31.77 -2.21
C ASN A 206 -20.87 30.79 -2.50
N VAL A 207 -20.55 29.49 -2.55
CA VAL A 207 -21.52 28.41 -2.61
C VAL A 207 -21.36 27.57 -1.35
N GLY A 208 -22.25 27.76 -0.39
CA GLY A 208 -22.19 27.09 0.90
C GLY A 208 -22.55 25.60 0.85
N THR A 209 -22.24 24.89 1.94
CA THR A 209 -22.60 23.48 2.11
C THR A 209 -24.11 23.25 1.96
N GLY A 210 -24.50 22.11 1.38
CA GLY A 210 -25.91 21.77 1.13
C GLY A 210 -26.52 22.45 -0.10
N VAL A 211 -25.76 23.26 -0.85
CA VAL A 211 -26.23 23.89 -2.09
C VAL A 211 -25.69 23.15 -3.31
N THR A 212 -26.56 22.88 -4.29
CA THR A 212 -26.16 22.40 -5.63
C THR A 212 -26.64 23.37 -6.70
N ILE A 213 -25.70 23.92 -7.47
CA ILE A 213 -25.98 24.78 -8.63
C ILE A 213 -25.62 24.02 -9.91
N ASN A 214 -26.62 23.60 -10.70
CA ASN A 214 -26.42 23.04 -12.04
C ASN A 214 -26.46 24.19 -13.06
N ASN A 215 -25.34 24.89 -13.21
CA ASN A 215 -25.26 26.12 -13.96
C ASN A 215 -25.24 25.87 -15.47
N ASN A 216 -26.34 26.22 -16.13
CA ASN A 216 -26.52 26.19 -17.59
C ASN A 216 -26.30 27.57 -18.23
N ASN A 217 -25.70 28.53 -17.51
CA ASN A 217 -25.31 29.80 -18.11
C ASN A 217 -24.16 29.58 -19.11
N THR A 218 -24.22 30.30 -20.23
CA THR A 218 -23.23 30.19 -21.33
C THR A 218 -22.36 31.43 -21.47
N ALA A 219 -22.72 32.52 -20.78
CA ALA A 219 -21.93 33.76 -20.78
C ALA A 219 -20.79 33.73 -19.76
N ASN A 220 -19.91 34.72 -19.83
CA ASN A 220 -18.82 34.88 -18.86
C ASN A 220 -19.37 35.11 -17.43
N PHE A 221 -18.78 34.44 -16.45
CA PHE A 221 -18.90 34.76 -15.03
C PHE A 221 -17.61 35.44 -14.57
N LEU A 222 -17.69 36.74 -14.27
CA LEU A 222 -16.58 37.60 -13.87
C LEU A 222 -16.54 37.68 -12.34
N ILE A 223 -15.38 37.40 -11.74
CA ILE A 223 -15.18 37.44 -10.28
C ILE A 223 -13.96 38.32 -9.97
N ASN A 224 -14.18 39.37 -9.19
CA ASN A 224 -13.13 40.34 -8.81
C ASN A 224 -12.47 40.02 -7.44
N GLY A 225 -13.12 39.20 -6.65
CA GLY A 225 -12.76 38.81 -5.29
C GLY A 225 -12.50 37.32 -5.16
N ASP A 226 -12.74 36.80 -3.98
CA ASP A 226 -12.54 35.40 -3.63
C ASP A 226 -13.66 34.51 -4.21
N LEU A 227 -13.28 33.27 -4.51
CA LEU A 227 -14.17 32.20 -4.98
C LEU A 227 -14.15 31.04 -3.97
N THR A 228 -15.29 30.74 -3.37
CA THR A 228 -15.45 29.65 -2.39
C THR A 228 -16.58 28.72 -2.79
N ILE A 229 -16.29 27.43 -2.92
CA ILE A 229 -17.27 26.38 -3.29
C ILE A 229 -17.21 25.24 -2.26
N ASP A 230 -18.00 25.38 -1.19
CA ASP A 230 -18.19 24.36 -0.16
C ASP A 230 -19.39 23.43 -0.44
N GLY A 231 -20.33 23.89 -1.27
CA GLY A 231 -21.40 23.08 -1.84
C GLY A 231 -20.96 22.40 -3.14
N SER A 232 -21.84 22.45 -4.15
CA SER A 232 -21.57 21.97 -5.51
C SER A 232 -21.97 23.04 -6.53
N PHE A 233 -21.05 23.35 -7.44
CA PHE A 233 -21.32 24.18 -8.61
C PHE A 233 -20.87 23.40 -9.83
N ILE A 234 -21.80 23.07 -10.73
CA ILE A 234 -21.58 22.20 -11.88
C ILE A 234 -21.84 23.00 -13.15
N SER A 235 -20.88 23.03 -14.05
CA SER A 235 -20.99 23.66 -15.36
C SER A 235 -21.70 22.76 -16.37
N GLY A 236 -22.73 23.29 -17.04
CA GLY A 236 -23.46 22.64 -18.13
C GLY A 236 -22.73 22.64 -19.49
N SER A 237 -21.39 22.58 -19.52
CA SER A 237 -20.48 22.41 -20.69
C SER A 237 -20.02 23.62 -21.51
N THR A 238 -20.40 24.86 -21.18
CA THR A 238 -19.86 26.06 -21.89
C THR A 238 -19.54 27.25 -20.97
N GLN A 239 -19.65 27.06 -19.66
CA GLN A 239 -19.48 28.16 -18.71
C GLN A 239 -18.01 28.60 -18.64
N ILE A 240 -17.78 29.90 -18.88
CA ILE A 240 -16.47 30.53 -18.75
C ILE A 240 -16.40 31.28 -17.42
N PHE A 241 -15.42 30.98 -16.59
CA PHE A 241 -15.07 31.76 -15.40
C PHE A 241 -13.89 32.68 -15.70
N LYS A 242 -14.01 33.97 -15.37
CA LYS A 242 -12.94 34.97 -15.49
C LYS A 242 -12.63 35.55 -14.12
N LEU A 243 -11.46 35.23 -13.61
CA LEU A 243 -10.96 35.72 -12.34
C LEU A 243 -10.07 36.94 -12.59
N GLN A 244 -10.42 38.06 -11.96
CA GLN A 244 -9.88 39.40 -12.26
C GLN A 244 -9.23 40.08 -11.05
N GLY A 245 -9.43 39.53 -9.86
CA GLY A 245 -8.87 40.05 -8.63
C GLY A 245 -7.37 39.86 -8.48
N THR A 246 -6.74 40.76 -7.73
CA THR A 246 -5.36 40.63 -7.29
C THR A 246 -5.32 40.09 -5.86
N SER A 247 -4.43 39.13 -5.59
CA SER A 247 -4.21 38.49 -4.29
C SER A 247 -5.47 37.88 -3.70
N LYS A 248 -6.20 37.12 -4.52
CA LYS A 248 -7.46 36.46 -4.15
C LYS A 248 -7.31 34.97 -3.95
N ILE A 249 -8.32 34.38 -3.33
CA ILE A 249 -8.33 32.98 -2.95
C ILE A 249 -9.36 32.23 -3.78
N MET A 250 -8.99 31.02 -4.21
CA MET A 250 -9.90 29.99 -4.64
C MET A 250 -9.88 28.86 -3.60
N SER A 251 -11.01 28.57 -2.98
CA SER A 251 -11.12 27.59 -1.90
C SER A 251 -12.42 26.78 -1.97
N GLY A 252 -12.48 25.75 -1.14
CA GLY A 252 -13.66 24.94 -0.93
C GLY A 252 -13.40 23.45 -1.15
N ILE A 253 -14.32 22.63 -0.67
CA ILE A 253 -14.19 21.17 -0.73
C ILE A 253 -14.51 20.59 -2.12
N SER A 254 -15.13 21.37 -3.01
CA SER A 254 -15.63 20.93 -4.32
C SER A 254 -15.16 21.81 -5.48
N LEU A 255 -13.84 22.01 -5.63
CA LEU A 255 -13.25 22.70 -6.80
C LEU A 255 -13.15 21.76 -8.02
N THR A 256 -14.29 21.22 -8.46
CA THR A 256 -14.39 20.27 -9.58
C THR A 256 -15.57 20.62 -10.47
N ASN A 257 -15.40 20.51 -11.79
CA ASN A 257 -16.45 20.67 -12.81
C ASN A 257 -17.27 21.98 -12.75
N PHE A 258 -16.80 23.02 -12.06
CA PHE A 258 -17.55 24.27 -11.91
C PHE A 258 -17.41 25.22 -13.11
N PHE A 259 -16.53 24.90 -14.04
CA PHE A 259 -16.30 25.64 -15.27
C PHE A 259 -16.08 24.67 -16.44
N ASP A 260 -16.33 25.15 -17.65
CA ASP A 260 -15.76 24.56 -18.86
C ASP A 260 -14.40 25.20 -19.20
N SER A 261 -14.30 26.52 -19.10
CA SER A 261 -13.03 27.24 -19.24
C SER A 261 -12.78 28.21 -18.09
N LEU A 262 -11.53 28.27 -17.61
CA LEU A 262 -11.09 29.18 -16.55
C LEU A 262 -10.03 30.14 -17.05
N TYR A 263 -10.22 31.43 -16.80
CA TYR A 263 -9.26 32.49 -17.13
C TYR A 263 -8.83 33.21 -15.86
N ILE A 264 -7.52 33.21 -15.58
CA ILE A 264 -6.90 34.16 -14.65
C ILE A 264 -6.39 35.32 -15.50
N THR A 265 -7.12 36.43 -15.51
CA THR A 265 -6.87 37.53 -16.45
C THR A 265 -5.57 38.29 -16.14
N SER A 266 -5.07 39.05 -17.11
CA SER A 266 -3.85 39.86 -16.92
C SER A 266 -3.98 40.81 -15.72
N GLY A 267 -2.97 40.82 -14.85
CA GLY A 267 -2.96 41.58 -13.59
C GLY A 267 -3.66 40.88 -12.41
N ALA A 268 -4.42 39.81 -12.65
CA ALA A 268 -5.05 39.02 -11.59
C ALA A 268 -4.05 38.07 -10.93
N SER A 269 -4.28 37.74 -9.65
CA SER A 269 -3.52 36.70 -8.96
C SER A 269 -4.40 35.93 -7.97
N TYR A 270 -4.43 34.60 -8.13
CA TYR A 270 -5.26 33.71 -7.32
C TYR A 270 -4.44 32.58 -6.70
N SER A 271 -4.68 32.31 -5.42
CA SER A 271 -4.12 31.16 -4.70
C SER A 271 -5.19 30.09 -4.47
N VAL A 272 -4.94 28.88 -4.96
CA VAL A 272 -5.77 27.69 -4.74
C VAL A 272 -5.38 27.03 -3.42
N GLN A 273 -6.28 27.00 -2.44
CA GLN A 273 -5.99 26.45 -1.10
C GLN A 273 -6.28 24.96 -0.97
N ASN A 274 -7.24 24.45 -1.75
CA ASN A 274 -7.61 23.03 -1.79
C ASN A 274 -7.12 22.40 -3.10
N THR A 275 -7.74 21.30 -3.55
CA THR A 275 -7.40 20.67 -4.84
C THR A 275 -8.30 21.17 -5.95
N LEU A 276 -7.74 21.89 -6.93
CA LEU A 276 -8.43 22.26 -8.17
C LEU A 276 -8.39 21.10 -9.16
N ARG A 277 -9.55 20.56 -9.57
CA ARG A 277 -9.64 19.46 -10.53
C ARG A 277 -10.06 19.98 -11.91
N LEU A 278 -9.22 19.71 -12.92
CA LEU A 278 -9.41 20.21 -14.28
C LEU A 278 -10.04 19.19 -15.23
N SER A 279 -10.14 17.91 -14.83
CA SER A 279 -10.69 16.83 -15.67
C SER A 279 -12.05 17.21 -16.26
N GLY A 280 -12.16 17.20 -17.60
CA GLY A 280 -13.41 17.53 -18.31
C GLY A 280 -13.57 19.00 -18.70
N SER A 281 -12.62 19.89 -18.36
CA SER A 281 -12.63 21.29 -18.83
C SER A 281 -11.98 21.42 -20.21
N ALA A 282 -12.45 22.36 -21.04
CA ALA A 282 -11.83 22.71 -22.32
C ALA A 282 -10.44 23.37 -22.17
N GLY A 283 -10.14 24.01 -21.04
CA GLY A 283 -8.82 24.58 -20.78
C GLY A 283 -8.74 25.59 -19.64
N VAL A 284 -7.51 25.85 -19.19
CA VAL A 284 -7.20 26.93 -18.26
C VAL A 284 -6.21 27.90 -18.91
N VAL A 285 -6.50 29.19 -18.86
CA VAL A 285 -5.64 30.27 -19.35
C VAL A 285 -5.24 31.15 -18.19
N VAL A 286 -3.94 31.26 -17.94
CA VAL A 286 -3.33 32.07 -16.88
C VAL A 286 -2.54 33.19 -17.53
N ASP A 287 -3.14 34.36 -17.68
CA ASP A 287 -2.47 35.60 -18.12
C ASP A 287 -2.00 36.47 -16.93
N GLY A 288 -2.54 36.21 -15.74
CA GLY A 288 -2.09 36.77 -14.47
C GLY A 288 -1.13 35.84 -13.72
N ALA A 289 -1.48 35.46 -12.48
CA ALA A 289 -0.75 34.45 -11.72
C ALA A 289 -1.67 33.44 -11.05
N LEU A 290 -1.36 32.16 -11.21
CA LEU A 290 -2.02 31.06 -10.51
C LEU A 290 -1.02 30.41 -9.55
N THR A 291 -1.31 30.44 -8.25
CA THR A 291 -0.51 29.78 -7.22
C THR A 291 -1.30 28.64 -6.61
N VAL A 292 -0.73 27.44 -6.58
CA VAL A 292 -1.37 26.24 -6.04
C VAL A 292 -0.72 25.91 -4.70
N ASN A 293 -1.45 26.15 -3.60
CA ASN A 293 -1.03 25.83 -2.24
C ASN A 293 -1.50 24.45 -1.78
N GLY A 294 -2.70 24.02 -2.20
CA GLY A 294 -3.25 22.70 -1.90
C GLY A 294 -2.86 21.66 -2.94
N GLY A 295 -3.62 21.58 -4.03
CA GLY A 295 -3.28 20.71 -5.14
C GLY A 295 -3.95 21.07 -6.46
N ILE A 296 -3.51 20.41 -7.52
CA ILE A 296 -4.10 20.53 -8.83
C ILE A 296 -4.09 19.17 -9.53
N ASN A 297 -5.26 18.72 -9.98
CA ASN A 297 -5.37 17.56 -10.84
C ASN A 297 -5.56 18.06 -12.26
N CYS A 298 -4.51 17.92 -13.08
CA CYS A 298 -4.55 18.43 -14.44
C CYS A 298 -5.28 17.49 -15.41
N GLY A 299 -5.35 16.18 -15.11
CA GLY A 299 -5.69 15.17 -16.11
C GLY A 299 -4.87 15.41 -17.39
N THR A 300 -5.53 15.47 -18.54
CA THR A 300 -4.91 15.85 -19.83
C THR A 300 -5.03 17.33 -20.17
N VAL A 301 -5.64 18.15 -19.30
CA VAL A 301 -5.92 19.57 -19.56
C VAL A 301 -4.63 20.38 -19.59
N ILE A 302 -4.62 21.36 -20.49
CA ILE A 302 -3.54 22.32 -20.67
C ILE A 302 -3.82 23.56 -19.83
N VAL A 303 -2.84 23.96 -19.02
CA VAL A 303 -2.77 25.27 -18.36
C VAL A 303 -1.83 26.16 -19.18
N SER A 304 -2.38 27.09 -19.96
CA SER A 304 -1.64 27.97 -20.87
C SER A 304 -1.68 29.42 -20.39
N GLY A 305 -1.21 30.37 -21.21
CA GLY A 305 -1.31 31.81 -20.96
C GLY A 305 0.03 32.49 -20.71
N THR A 306 0.00 33.82 -20.70
CA THR A 306 1.19 34.68 -20.62
C THR A 306 1.71 34.89 -19.19
N GLY A 307 0.95 34.45 -18.20
CA GLY A 307 1.19 34.61 -16.78
C GLY A 307 2.10 33.56 -16.16
N ALA A 308 2.19 33.60 -14.83
CA ALA A 308 2.99 32.66 -14.04
C ALA A 308 2.13 31.55 -13.41
N PHE A 309 2.62 30.31 -13.50
CA PHE A 309 2.12 29.18 -12.73
C PHE A 309 3.11 28.85 -11.60
N ASN A 310 2.63 28.76 -10.36
CA ASN A 310 3.42 28.42 -9.18
C ASN A 310 2.80 27.22 -8.46
N LEU A 311 3.58 26.17 -8.24
CA LEU A 311 3.25 25.07 -7.33
C LEU A 311 4.05 25.25 -6.03
N SER A 312 3.35 25.46 -4.92
CA SER A 312 3.96 25.79 -3.62
C SER A 312 4.57 24.57 -2.93
N SER A 313 5.39 24.81 -1.89
CA SER A 313 5.90 23.76 -1.00
C SER A 313 4.76 22.95 -0.38
N GLY A 314 4.86 21.63 -0.36
CA GLY A 314 3.84 20.73 0.17
C GLY A 314 2.61 20.52 -0.72
N ALA A 315 2.44 21.32 -1.78
CA ALA A 315 1.33 21.16 -2.72
C ALA A 315 1.48 19.89 -3.57
N THR A 316 0.37 19.33 -4.04
CA THR A 316 0.37 18.12 -4.88
C THR A 316 -0.14 18.39 -6.29
N MET A 317 0.60 17.95 -7.31
CA MET A 317 0.19 18.01 -8.70
C MET A 317 -0.01 16.61 -9.28
N GLU A 318 -1.21 16.33 -9.80
CA GLU A 318 -1.48 15.15 -10.62
C GLU A 318 -1.30 15.50 -12.10
N VAL A 319 -0.48 14.71 -12.78
CA VAL A 319 0.01 14.91 -14.14
C VAL A 319 -0.56 13.80 -15.02
N GLY A 320 -1.36 14.17 -16.01
CA GLY A 320 -1.89 13.23 -17.00
C GLY A 320 -1.31 13.41 -18.41
N SER A 321 -0.46 14.42 -18.64
CA SER A 321 0.20 14.60 -19.94
C SER A 321 1.24 13.51 -20.19
N SER A 322 1.28 12.98 -21.42
CA SER A 322 2.31 12.03 -21.86
C SER A 322 3.73 12.62 -21.89
N ALA A 323 3.85 13.95 -21.99
CA ALA A 323 5.14 14.64 -21.95
C ALA A 323 5.57 15.09 -20.54
N GLY A 324 4.73 14.84 -19.53
CA GLY A 324 4.98 15.23 -18.15
C GLY A 324 5.05 16.74 -17.94
N ILE A 325 6.11 17.18 -17.26
CA ILE A 325 6.34 18.58 -16.90
C ILE A 325 7.64 19.05 -17.56
N THR A 326 7.53 20.06 -18.43
CA THR A 326 8.65 20.56 -19.23
C THR A 326 8.99 22.02 -18.91
N LEU A 327 10.26 22.38 -19.11
CA LEU A 327 10.77 23.74 -18.92
C LEU A 327 10.06 24.76 -19.83
N PRO A 328 10.02 26.05 -19.47
CA PRO A 328 9.55 27.10 -20.38
C PRO A 328 10.22 27.05 -21.77
N GLY A 329 9.49 27.42 -22.82
CA GLY A 329 9.99 27.47 -24.21
C GLY A 329 9.57 26.30 -25.11
N ASN A 330 8.85 25.31 -24.59
CA ASN A 330 8.24 24.22 -25.36
C ASN A 330 6.74 24.12 -25.08
N ALA A 331 5.96 23.75 -26.11
CA ALA A 331 4.50 23.69 -26.08
C ALA A 331 3.98 22.28 -25.70
N THR A 332 4.66 21.62 -24.76
CA THR A 332 4.37 20.24 -24.31
C THR A 332 4.07 20.21 -22.80
N GLY A 333 3.55 19.09 -22.31
CA GLY A 333 3.16 18.91 -20.90
C GLY A 333 1.79 19.50 -20.55
N ASN A 334 1.40 19.37 -19.27
CA ASN A 334 0.17 19.98 -18.73
C ASN A 334 0.33 21.50 -18.57
N ILE A 335 1.44 21.97 -18.01
CA ILE A 335 1.69 23.40 -17.76
C ILE A 335 2.48 24.00 -18.92
N ARG A 336 1.87 24.94 -19.63
CA ARG A 336 2.39 25.59 -20.84
C ARG A 336 2.45 27.11 -20.73
N THR A 337 2.31 27.67 -19.54
CA THR A 337 2.47 29.12 -19.31
C THR A 337 3.84 29.62 -19.79
N THR A 338 3.88 30.85 -20.30
CA THR A 338 5.11 31.48 -20.82
C THR A 338 5.74 32.49 -19.86
N GLY A 339 4.96 33.07 -18.94
CA GLY A 339 5.45 34.03 -17.94
C GLY A 339 6.16 33.40 -16.74
N GLY A 340 6.12 32.07 -16.62
CA GLY A 340 6.83 31.32 -15.58
C GLY A 340 6.18 29.97 -15.29
N ARG A 341 7.01 28.96 -15.02
CA ARG A 341 6.61 27.60 -14.60
C ARG A 341 7.43 27.22 -13.37
N ASN A 342 6.92 27.56 -12.19
CA ASN A 342 7.65 27.47 -10.94
C ASN A 342 7.18 26.26 -10.15
N PHE A 343 8.03 25.24 -10.05
CA PHE A 343 7.77 23.97 -9.38
C PHE A 343 8.65 23.88 -8.14
N ASN A 344 8.05 23.93 -6.94
CA ASN A 344 8.83 23.93 -5.70
C ASN A 344 9.47 22.54 -5.45
N PRO A 345 10.77 22.45 -5.10
CA PRO A 345 11.42 21.18 -4.74
C PRO A 345 10.79 20.40 -3.59
N ALA A 346 10.01 21.07 -2.73
CA ALA A 346 9.26 20.48 -1.63
C ALA A 346 7.80 20.12 -2.00
N ALA A 347 7.42 20.19 -3.28
CA ALA A 347 6.11 19.77 -3.77
C ALA A 347 6.05 18.27 -4.10
N ASN A 348 4.82 17.74 -4.21
CA ASN A 348 4.53 16.33 -4.48
C ASN A 348 3.95 16.16 -5.88
N TYR A 349 4.25 15.03 -6.53
CA TYR A 349 3.83 14.77 -7.91
C TYR A 349 3.26 13.36 -8.05
N ILE A 350 2.17 13.25 -8.81
CA ILE A 350 1.53 11.98 -9.13
C ILE A 350 1.43 11.88 -10.66
N TYR A 351 2.02 10.85 -11.25
CA TYR A 351 1.89 10.55 -12.68
C TYR A 351 0.86 9.44 -12.86
N ASN A 352 -0.33 9.80 -13.33
CA ASN A 352 -1.51 8.94 -13.43
C ASN A 352 -2.27 9.08 -14.76
N GLY A 353 -1.53 9.37 -15.83
CA GLY A 353 -2.09 9.49 -17.17
C GLY A 353 -2.63 8.17 -17.72
N SER A 354 -3.58 8.25 -18.65
CA SER A 354 -4.17 7.08 -19.34
C SER A 354 -3.35 6.59 -20.54
N SER A 355 -2.06 6.92 -20.58
CA SER A 355 -1.10 6.54 -21.63
C SER A 355 0.30 6.59 -21.04
N ALA A 356 1.29 6.06 -21.76
CA ALA A 356 2.68 6.18 -21.32
C ALA A 356 3.08 7.65 -21.13
N GLN A 357 3.78 7.94 -20.04
CA GLN A 357 4.21 9.29 -19.69
C GLN A 357 5.72 9.39 -19.59
N ASP A 358 6.23 10.60 -19.75
CA ASP A 358 7.55 10.97 -19.27
C ASP A 358 7.40 11.87 -18.03
N ILE A 359 8.37 11.85 -17.10
CA ILE A 359 8.44 12.83 -16.02
C ILE A 359 8.63 14.25 -16.60
N GLY A 360 9.38 14.36 -17.70
CA GLY A 360 9.68 15.61 -18.38
C GLY A 360 10.98 16.25 -17.88
N SER A 361 11.31 17.41 -18.48
CA SER A 361 12.60 18.08 -18.30
C SER A 361 12.66 19.13 -17.19
N ALA A 362 11.53 19.45 -16.54
CA ALA A 362 11.48 20.53 -15.55
C ALA A 362 11.87 20.11 -14.13
N LEU A 363 11.70 18.83 -13.79
CA LEU A 363 11.86 18.36 -12.43
C LEU A 363 13.26 17.79 -12.21
N THR A 364 14.01 18.37 -11.26
CA THR A 364 15.32 17.88 -10.81
C THR A 364 15.30 17.45 -9.34
N VAL A 365 14.42 18.04 -8.55
CA VAL A 365 14.19 17.69 -7.14
C VAL A 365 12.70 17.78 -6.86
N VAL A 366 12.17 16.79 -6.13
CA VAL A 366 10.78 16.76 -5.64
C VAL A 366 10.74 16.26 -4.20
N ASN A 367 9.62 16.51 -3.49
CA ASN A 367 9.39 15.92 -2.18
C ASN A 367 8.93 14.47 -2.35
N ASN A 368 7.65 14.24 -2.63
CA ASN A 368 7.13 12.90 -2.90
C ASN A 368 6.86 12.72 -4.40
N LEU A 369 7.12 11.52 -4.91
CA LEU A 369 6.78 11.12 -6.27
C LEU A 369 5.96 9.84 -6.23
N THR A 370 4.80 9.84 -6.87
CA THR A 370 3.96 8.66 -7.05
C THR A 370 3.83 8.36 -8.54
N ILE A 371 4.14 7.12 -8.91
CA ILE A 371 3.90 6.56 -10.23
C ILE A 371 2.67 5.66 -10.12
N ASP A 372 1.54 6.19 -10.59
CA ASP A 372 0.22 5.54 -10.58
C ASP A 372 -0.35 5.45 -11.99
N ASN A 373 0.46 4.90 -12.88
CA ASN A 373 0.12 4.75 -14.29
C ASN A 373 0.20 3.27 -14.66
N GLU A 374 -0.86 2.76 -15.29
CA GLU A 374 -0.92 1.38 -15.80
C GLU A 374 -0.03 1.18 -17.04
N PHE A 375 0.42 2.27 -17.66
CA PHE A 375 1.41 2.31 -18.72
C PHE A 375 2.76 2.79 -18.18
N ASN A 376 3.81 2.62 -18.99
CA ASN A 376 5.15 3.00 -18.58
C ASN A 376 5.27 4.50 -18.29
N VAL A 377 6.00 4.84 -17.22
CA VAL A 377 6.45 6.21 -16.96
C VAL A 377 7.95 6.26 -17.10
N SER A 378 8.46 7.06 -18.04
CA SER A 378 9.88 7.22 -18.29
C SER A 378 10.47 8.46 -17.63
N GLN A 379 11.76 8.41 -17.33
CA GLN A 379 12.56 9.57 -16.95
C GLN A 379 13.57 9.91 -18.07
N ASN A 380 13.10 10.22 -19.29
CA ASN A 380 14.00 10.57 -20.40
C ASN A 380 14.39 12.04 -20.32
N GLY A 381 15.24 12.42 -19.37
CA GLY A 381 15.63 13.80 -19.22
C GLY A 381 16.75 14.01 -18.22
N VAL A 382 16.43 14.76 -17.18
CA VAL A 382 17.37 15.22 -16.15
C VAL A 382 17.42 14.22 -14.99
N ALA A 383 18.54 14.19 -14.27
CA ALA A 383 18.63 13.47 -13.01
C ALA A 383 17.59 14.02 -12.02
N LEU A 384 16.87 13.11 -11.36
CA LEU A 384 15.78 13.43 -10.45
C LEU A 384 16.13 12.94 -9.04
N THR A 385 16.00 13.83 -8.07
CA THR A 385 16.12 13.53 -6.64
C THR A 385 14.73 13.56 -6.00
N VAL A 386 14.40 12.52 -5.24
CA VAL A 386 13.18 12.47 -4.43
C VAL A 386 13.59 12.54 -2.96
N ASN A 387 13.24 13.65 -2.28
CA ASN A 387 13.60 13.92 -0.89
C ASN A 387 12.68 13.26 0.13
N GLY A 388 11.45 12.95 -0.27
CA GLY A 388 10.45 12.20 0.46
C GLY A 388 10.20 10.85 -0.21
N THR A 389 9.00 10.32 -0.14
CA THR A 389 8.68 8.97 -0.59
C THR A 389 8.59 8.88 -2.12
N LEU A 390 9.25 7.88 -2.71
CA LEU A 390 8.90 7.37 -4.04
C LEU A 390 7.94 6.19 -3.89
N THR A 391 6.76 6.29 -4.49
CA THR A 391 5.74 5.24 -4.52
C THR A 391 5.48 4.80 -5.95
N ILE A 392 5.53 3.50 -6.23
CA ILE A 392 5.12 2.94 -7.52
C ILE A 392 3.96 1.98 -7.25
N VAL A 393 2.80 2.27 -7.81
CA VAL A 393 1.53 1.54 -7.59
C VAL A 393 0.83 1.15 -8.89
N GLY A 394 1.02 1.92 -9.97
CA GLY A 394 0.46 1.58 -11.27
C GLY A 394 1.12 0.34 -11.86
N SER A 395 0.42 -0.42 -12.71
CA SER A 395 0.92 -1.67 -13.32
C SER A 395 1.95 -1.47 -14.44
N GLY A 396 2.25 -0.22 -14.81
CA GLY A 396 3.27 0.13 -15.78
C GLY A 396 4.67 0.27 -15.18
N ASN A 397 5.71 -0.01 -15.97
CA ASN A 397 7.08 0.10 -15.47
C ASN A 397 7.50 1.56 -15.30
N PHE A 398 8.23 1.84 -14.21
CA PHE A 398 9.02 3.06 -14.15
C PHE A 398 10.34 2.83 -14.90
N ILE A 399 10.50 3.50 -16.04
CA ILE A 399 11.64 3.35 -16.94
C ILE A 399 12.63 4.47 -16.70
N ASN A 400 13.77 4.15 -16.10
CA ASN A 400 14.79 5.13 -15.81
C ASN A 400 16.05 4.93 -16.68
N PRO A 401 16.33 5.83 -17.64
CA PRO A 401 17.57 5.85 -18.41
C PRO A 401 18.72 6.65 -17.78
N THR A 402 18.52 7.34 -16.64
CA THR A 402 19.52 8.24 -15.99
C THR A 402 19.74 7.91 -14.49
N THR A 403 20.43 8.79 -13.75
CA THR A 403 20.64 8.69 -12.30
C THR A 403 19.40 9.18 -11.53
N PHE A 404 18.89 8.33 -10.64
CA PHE A 404 17.83 8.61 -9.68
C PHE A 404 18.39 8.45 -8.26
N VAL A 405 18.15 9.45 -7.41
CA VAL A 405 18.65 9.48 -6.03
C VAL A 405 17.45 9.50 -5.08
N SER A 406 17.30 8.44 -4.29
CA SER A 406 16.43 8.45 -3.10
C SER A 406 17.30 8.84 -1.91
N SER A 407 17.47 10.15 -1.70
CA SER A 407 18.56 10.66 -0.84
C SER A 407 18.32 10.46 0.66
N ASN A 408 17.07 10.35 1.15
CA ASN A 408 16.79 10.31 2.60
C ASN A 408 15.52 9.53 2.99
N SER A 409 15.02 8.63 2.12
CA SER A 409 13.57 8.39 2.07
C SER A 409 13.17 6.95 1.75
N SER A 410 11.94 6.61 2.15
CA SER A 410 11.30 5.34 1.84
C SER A 410 11.02 5.22 0.34
N LEU A 411 11.44 4.11 -0.26
CA LEU A 411 10.96 3.64 -1.56
C LEU A 411 9.92 2.53 -1.31
N THR A 412 8.69 2.76 -1.76
CA THR A 412 7.61 1.77 -1.71
C THR A 412 7.27 1.28 -3.11
N LEU A 413 7.47 -0.02 -3.34
CA LEU A 413 7.22 -0.72 -4.60
C LEU A 413 6.01 -1.65 -4.44
N ASN A 414 4.83 -1.12 -4.75
CA ASN A 414 3.56 -1.85 -4.74
C ASN A 414 3.09 -2.27 -6.14
N GLY A 415 3.63 -1.64 -7.19
CA GLY A 415 3.46 -1.99 -8.60
C GLY A 415 4.64 -2.83 -9.15
N PRO A 416 4.87 -2.81 -10.48
CA PRO A 416 5.88 -3.63 -11.17
C PRO A 416 7.30 -3.09 -10.97
N ASN A 417 8.25 -3.69 -11.69
CA ASN A 417 9.68 -3.40 -11.59
C ASN A 417 10.05 -1.96 -12.04
N ILE A 418 11.03 -1.37 -11.36
CA ILE A 418 11.85 -0.29 -11.93
C ILE A 418 12.72 -0.92 -13.02
N THR A 419 12.55 -0.49 -14.27
CA THR A 419 13.33 -0.98 -15.41
C THR A 419 14.41 0.03 -15.77
N PHE A 420 15.67 -0.39 -15.74
CA PHE A 420 16.81 0.42 -16.20
C PHE A 420 17.11 0.09 -17.66
N VAL A 421 17.10 1.11 -18.52
CA VAL A 421 17.43 0.95 -19.94
C VAL A 421 18.95 1.18 -20.10
N ASN A 422 19.61 0.36 -20.93
CA ASN A 422 21.05 0.41 -21.26
C ASN A 422 22.06 -0.22 -20.28
N GLY A 423 21.64 -1.15 -19.41
CA GLY A 423 22.60 -1.89 -18.56
C GLY A 423 23.35 -1.02 -17.54
N SER A 424 22.91 0.23 -17.34
CA SER A 424 23.46 1.13 -16.34
C SER A 424 23.06 0.65 -14.95
N THR A 425 24.01 0.06 -14.24
CA THR A 425 23.90 -0.29 -12.81
C THR A 425 24.10 0.93 -11.89
N ALA A 426 24.16 2.14 -12.44
CA ALA A 426 24.40 3.38 -11.68
C ALA A 426 23.12 4.20 -11.42
N GLY A 427 21.96 3.71 -11.88
CA GLY A 427 20.75 4.52 -11.96
C GLY A 427 19.98 4.71 -10.66
N PHE A 428 20.20 3.89 -9.63
CA PHE A 428 19.43 3.98 -8.37
C PHE A 428 20.38 3.94 -7.17
N THR A 429 20.59 5.12 -6.57
CA THR A 429 21.47 5.26 -5.41
C THR A 429 20.65 5.22 -4.13
N THR A 430 21.11 4.37 -3.20
CA THR A 430 20.55 4.18 -1.87
C THR A 430 21.66 4.34 -0.84
N ASN A 431 21.28 4.57 0.41
CA ASN A 431 22.24 4.66 1.51
C ASN A 431 21.67 4.00 2.78
N SER A 432 22.44 4.05 3.86
CA SER A 432 22.07 3.47 5.16
C SER A 432 20.86 4.10 5.85
N SER A 433 20.26 5.13 5.27
CA SER A 433 19.03 5.79 5.73
C SER A 433 17.81 5.47 4.85
N THR A 434 18.01 4.80 3.70
CA THR A 434 16.93 4.46 2.76
C THR A 434 16.15 3.24 3.24
N ASP A 435 14.82 3.31 3.28
CA ASP A 435 13.95 2.15 3.47
C ASP A 435 13.45 1.65 2.11
N LEU A 436 13.51 0.34 1.86
CA LEU A 436 13.00 -0.30 0.65
C LEU A 436 11.87 -1.25 1.02
N ASN A 437 10.66 -0.89 0.63
CA ASN A 437 9.43 -1.59 1.02
C ASN A 437 8.75 -2.21 -0.20
N TYR A 438 8.65 -3.53 -0.23
CA TYR A 438 7.97 -4.27 -1.29
C TYR A 438 6.56 -4.67 -0.85
N GLY A 439 5.53 -4.21 -1.57
CA GLY A 439 4.13 -4.56 -1.35
C GLY A 439 3.40 -4.97 -2.63
N GLY A 440 2.07 -5.01 -2.58
CA GLY A 440 1.22 -5.34 -3.74
C GLY A 440 1.33 -6.79 -4.23
N SER A 441 0.69 -7.10 -5.36
CA SER A 441 0.51 -8.47 -5.86
C SER A 441 1.27 -8.80 -7.15
N ASP A 442 2.09 -7.89 -7.68
CA ASP A 442 2.85 -8.13 -8.90
C ASP A 442 3.85 -9.28 -8.78
N ALA A 443 3.91 -10.10 -9.82
CA ALA A 443 4.78 -11.26 -9.89
C ALA A 443 6.24 -10.84 -10.14
N ARG A 444 7.15 -11.32 -9.28
CA ARG A 444 8.60 -11.36 -9.47
C ARG A 444 9.24 -9.98 -9.72
N ILE A 445 9.44 -9.24 -8.62
CA ILE A 445 10.19 -7.99 -8.61
C ILE A 445 11.67 -8.26 -8.32
N THR A 446 12.62 -7.53 -8.90
CA THR A 446 14.06 -7.68 -8.61
C THR A 446 14.59 -6.47 -7.88
N ILE A 447 15.41 -6.66 -6.84
CA ILE A 447 16.15 -5.56 -6.23
C ILE A 447 17.17 -5.04 -7.26
N PRO A 448 17.19 -3.75 -7.60
CA PRO A 448 18.18 -3.20 -8.54
C PRO A 448 19.60 -3.51 -8.08
N THR A 449 20.48 -3.90 -9.01
CA THR A 449 21.86 -4.32 -8.68
C THR A 449 22.73 -3.21 -8.08
N SER A 450 22.30 -1.97 -8.22
CA SER A 450 22.91 -0.78 -7.63
C SER A 450 22.63 -0.62 -6.13
N VAL A 451 21.61 -1.30 -5.60
CA VAL A 451 21.25 -1.27 -4.17
C VAL A 451 22.21 -2.17 -3.42
N SER A 452 23.09 -1.56 -2.62
CA SER A 452 24.09 -2.27 -1.81
C SER A 452 23.89 -2.07 -0.32
N THR A 453 23.31 -0.93 0.10
CA THR A 453 23.07 -0.61 1.52
C THR A 453 21.71 0.04 1.73
N LEU A 454 21.01 -0.36 2.80
CA LEU A 454 19.73 0.18 3.22
C LEU A 454 19.68 0.36 4.74
N ASN A 455 18.71 1.14 5.21
CA ASN A 455 18.21 1.07 6.58
C ASN A 455 17.29 -0.15 6.72
N THR A 456 16.12 -0.14 6.08
CA THR A 456 15.14 -1.24 6.14
C THR A 456 14.95 -1.89 4.78
N LEU A 457 14.82 -3.22 4.77
CA LEU A 457 14.30 -3.98 3.64
C LEU A 457 13.06 -4.73 4.11
N SER A 458 11.91 -4.48 3.50
CA SER A 458 10.64 -5.12 3.87
C SER A 458 9.91 -5.78 2.71
N ILE A 459 9.14 -6.82 3.01
CA ILE A 459 8.31 -7.55 2.04
C ILE A 459 6.92 -7.89 2.61
N ASN A 460 5.90 -7.52 1.85
CA ASN A 460 4.49 -7.85 2.07
C ASN A 460 3.76 -8.03 0.72
N LYS A 461 4.18 -9.03 -0.06
CA LYS A 461 3.73 -9.29 -1.45
C LYS A 461 2.78 -10.49 -1.61
N GLY A 462 2.12 -10.94 -0.54
CA GLY A 462 1.30 -12.15 -0.57
C GLY A 462 2.17 -13.40 -0.85
N SER A 463 1.82 -14.21 -1.85
CA SER A 463 2.59 -15.40 -2.25
C SER A 463 3.74 -15.12 -3.23
N ASN A 464 3.92 -13.87 -3.65
CA ASN A 464 4.97 -13.50 -4.59
C ASN A 464 6.33 -13.29 -3.90
N HIS A 465 7.39 -13.28 -4.70
CA HIS A 465 8.76 -13.10 -4.23
C HIS A 465 9.48 -11.92 -4.88
N VAL A 466 10.54 -11.48 -4.20
CA VAL A 466 11.49 -10.47 -4.68
C VAL A 466 12.84 -11.14 -4.92
N ALA A 467 13.39 -11.03 -6.13
CA ALA A 467 14.70 -11.57 -6.47
C ALA A 467 15.82 -10.65 -5.96
N VAL A 468 16.83 -11.24 -5.33
CA VAL A 468 18.05 -10.58 -4.84
C VAL A 468 19.22 -11.06 -5.70
N SER A 469 19.55 -10.26 -6.72
CA SER A 469 20.58 -10.59 -7.72
C SER A 469 21.97 -10.03 -7.37
N SER A 470 22.04 -9.04 -6.46
CA SER A 470 23.26 -8.51 -5.85
C SER A 470 23.11 -8.48 -4.32
N SER A 471 24.22 -8.52 -3.60
CA SER A 471 24.22 -8.51 -2.13
C SER A 471 23.74 -7.18 -1.57
N VAL A 472 22.82 -7.22 -0.59
CA VAL A 472 22.27 -6.03 0.07
C VAL A 472 22.55 -6.09 1.57
N THR A 473 23.12 -5.01 2.11
CA THR A 473 23.37 -4.86 3.56
C THR A 473 22.34 -3.94 4.21
N VAL A 474 21.63 -4.41 5.24
CA VAL A 474 20.48 -3.72 5.84
C VAL A 474 20.61 -3.60 7.36
N SER A 475 19.99 -2.57 7.93
CA SER A 475 19.84 -2.40 9.39
C SER A 475 18.59 -3.07 9.95
N ASN A 476 17.56 -3.31 9.13
CA ASN A 476 16.32 -3.98 9.54
C ASN A 476 15.81 -4.84 8.37
N LEU A 477 15.40 -6.08 8.65
CA LEU A 477 14.69 -6.93 7.70
C LEU A 477 13.29 -7.21 8.24
N ILE A 478 12.26 -6.89 7.48
CA ILE A 478 10.85 -7.09 7.86
C ILE A 478 10.21 -8.08 6.89
N LEU A 479 9.78 -9.23 7.41
CA LEU A 479 9.18 -10.32 6.64
C LEU A 479 7.71 -10.49 7.05
N THR A 480 6.80 -9.96 6.25
CA THR A 480 5.35 -10.04 6.52
C THR A 480 4.67 -11.10 5.67
N ASN A 481 4.79 -11.00 4.34
CA ASN A 481 4.31 -11.99 3.37
C ASN A 481 5.17 -11.91 2.10
N GLY A 482 5.51 -13.05 1.52
CA GLY A 482 6.37 -13.16 0.35
C GLY A 482 7.83 -13.43 0.73
N ASN A 483 8.62 -13.87 -0.25
CA ASN A 483 9.98 -14.33 -0.03
C ASN A 483 11.03 -13.46 -0.72
N PHE A 484 12.20 -13.29 -0.11
CA PHE A 484 13.39 -12.79 -0.81
C PHE A 484 14.16 -13.97 -1.41
N VAL A 485 14.21 -14.09 -2.73
CA VAL A 485 14.89 -15.18 -3.45
C VAL A 485 16.27 -14.72 -3.89
N CYS A 486 17.28 -15.16 -3.18
CA CYS A 486 18.68 -14.88 -3.42
C CYS A 486 19.23 -15.86 -4.45
N SER A 487 19.18 -15.49 -5.73
CA SER A 487 19.68 -16.34 -6.83
C SER A 487 21.20 -16.24 -7.01
N SER A 488 21.75 -15.06 -6.79
CA SER A 488 23.19 -14.75 -6.91
C SER A 488 23.68 -13.70 -5.91
N GLY A 489 22.76 -12.93 -5.31
CA GLY A 489 23.05 -12.04 -4.18
C GLY A 489 22.82 -12.73 -2.84
N LEU A 490 22.89 -11.94 -1.77
CA LEU A 490 22.56 -12.33 -0.40
C LEU A 490 21.96 -11.16 0.36
N VAL A 491 21.29 -11.45 1.47
CA VAL A 491 20.84 -10.42 2.41
C VAL A 491 21.76 -10.43 3.62
N LYS A 492 22.41 -9.31 3.94
CA LYS A 492 23.29 -9.14 5.10
C LYS A 492 22.67 -8.18 6.11
N ILE A 493 22.52 -8.62 7.35
CA ILE A 493 21.98 -7.83 8.46
C ILE A 493 23.15 -7.30 9.31
N LYS A 494 23.24 -5.97 9.48
CA LYS A 494 24.29 -5.32 10.29
C LYS A 494 24.29 -5.79 11.75
N ALA A 495 25.33 -5.43 12.51
CA ALA A 495 25.37 -5.72 13.93
C ALA A 495 24.29 -4.91 14.67
N THR A 496 23.73 -5.45 15.76
CA THR A 496 22.68 -4.80 16.60
C THR A 496 21.33 -4.52 15.89
N SER A 497 21.19 -5.01 14.65
CA SER A 497 20.01 -4.87 13.80
C SER A 497 18.93 -5.92 14.04
N SER A 498 17.70 -5.61 13.64
CA SER A 498 16.55 -6.50 13.87
C SER A 498 16.12 -7.27 12.62
N ILE A 499 15.61 -8.48 12.84
CA ILE A 499 14.74 -9.16 11.88
C ILE A 499 13.39 -9.33 12.57
N THR A 500 12.32 -8.91 11.92
CA THR A 500 10.95 -9.01 12.43
C THR A 500 10.11 -9.85 11.46
N GLY A 501 9.30 -10.75 12.02
CA GLY A 501 8.46 -11.67 11.25
C GLY A 501 9.19 -12.97 10.87
N GLY A 502 8.88 -13.50 9.70
CA GLY A 502 9.34 -14.82 9.26
C GLY A 502 8.31 -15.91 9.57
N SER A 503 7.83 -16.59 8.54
CA SER A 503 6.75 -17.59 8.61
C SER A 503 6.78 -18.52 7.39
N GLY A 504 5.87 -19.50 7.36
CA GLY A 504 5.61 -20.31 6.16
C GLY A 504 5.25 -19.49 4.92
N SER A 505 4.78 -18.24 5.09
CA SER A 505 4.46 -17.32 4.00
C SER A 505 5.52 -16.26 3.73
N SER A 506 6.60 -16.18 4.54
CA SER A 506 7.66 -15.17 4.33
C SER A 506 9.02 -15.59 4.90
N TYR A 507 10.04 -15.64 4.05
CA TYR A 507 11.41 -15.99 4.44
C TYR A 507 12.45 -15.59 3.39
N VAL A 508 13.73 -15.72 3.73
CA VAL A 508 14.84 -15.60 2.79
C VAL A 508 15.12 -16.96 2.15
N ASN A 509 14.88 -17.07 0.84
CA ASN A 509 15.25 -18.22 0.04
C ASN A 509 16.67 -18.03 -0.53
N GLY A 510 17.65 -18.61 0.14
CA GLY A 510 19.08 -18.47 -0.16
C GLY A 510 19.85 -17.90 1.03
N THR A 511 21.00 -17.29 0.76
CA THR A 511 21.96 -16.89 1.79
C THR A 511 21.52 -15.67 2.60
N LEU A 512 21.46 -15.84 3.92
CA LEU A 512 21.24 -14.77 4.91
C LEU A 512 22.47 -14.67 5.84
N ILE A 513 23.04 -13.48 5.95
CA ILE A 513 24.16 -13.19 6.86
C ILE A 513 23.67 -12.35 8.04
N ARG A 514 24.06 -12.74 9.26
CA ARG A 514 23.91 -11.94 10.48
C ARG A 514 25.28 -11.53 10.99
N VAL A 515 25.52 -10.23 11.15
CA VAL A 515 26.74 -9.71 11.78
C VAL A 515 26.62 -9.77 13.30
N ILE A 516 27.60 -10.36 13.97
CA ILE A 516 27.63 -10.56 15.42
C ILE A 516 28.83 -9.82 16.02
N ASN A 517 28.59 -8.95 17.00
CA ASN A 517 29.67 -8.25 17.71
C ASN A 517 30.42 -9.18 18.67
N THR A 518 31.70 -8.89 18.90
CA THR A 518 32.50 -9.55 19.92
C THR A 518 32.06 -9.14 21.33
N GLY A 519 32.26 -10.03 22.31
CA GLY A 519 32.12 -9.69 23.74
C GLY A 519 30.70 -9.75 24.32
N ALA A 520 29.70 -10.20 23.54
CA ALA A 520 28.33 -10.43 24.02
C ALA A 520 27.82 -11.82 23.61
N THR A 521 27.01 -12.43 24.48
CA THR A 521 26.29 -13.67 24.18
C THR A 521 24.90 -13.33 23.65
N SER A 522 24.54 -13.84 22.47
CA SER A 522 23.26 -13.53 21.81
C SER A 522 22.58 -14.76 21.23
N SER A 523 21.24 -14.77 21.23
CA SER A 523 20.46 -15.78 20.50
C SER A 523 19.99 -15.21 19.17
N ILE A 524 20.21 -15.95 18.08
CA ILE A 524 20.10 -15.45 16.71
C ILE A 524 19.27 -16.43 15.89
N THR A 525 18.14 -15.95 15.36
CA THR A 525 17.27 -16.70 14.44
C THR A 525 17.54 -16.30 12.99
N PHE A 526 17.61 -17.28 12.10
CA PHE A 526 17.67 -17.10 10.66
C PHE A 526 16.35 -17.57 10.03
N PRO A 527 15.47 -16.65 9.59
CA PRO A 527 14.25 -17.03 8.88
C PRO A 527 14.55 -17.34 7.41
N VAL A 528 15.19 -18.49 7.18
CA VAL A 528 15.57 -18.99 5.86
C VAL A 528 14.64 -20.12 5.39
N GLY A 529 14.72 -20.49 4.12
CA GLY A 529 13.96 -21.61 3.54
C GLY A 529 14.26 -21.85 2.07
N LYS A 530 13.58 -22.80 1.42
CA LYS A 530 13.55 -22.93 -0.06
C LYS A 530 12.12 -22.92 -0.59
N LEU A 531 11.49 -24.08 -0.75
CA LEU A 531 10.07 -24.23 -1.02
C LEU A 531 9.24 -24.08 0.26
N LEU A 532 9.82 -24.40 1.40
CA LEU A 532 9.26 -24.32 2.73
C LEU A 532 10.11 -23.41 3.63
N TYR A 533 9.48 -22.91 4.68
CA TYR A 533 10.14 -22.15 5.75
C TYR A 533 10.90 -23.08 6.69
N GLU A 534 12.20 -22.83 6.88
CA GLU A 534 13.12 -23.74 7.57
C GLU A 534 14.07 -22.96 8.48
N PRO A 535 13.53 -22.28 9.51
CA PRO A 535 14.35 -21.45 10.36
C PRO A 535 15.31 -22.30 11.21
N ILE A 536 16.50 -21.75 11.38
CA ILE A 536 17.49 -22.21 12.36
C ILE A 536 17.73 -21.11 13.39
N LYS A 537 17.72 -21.49 14.67
CA LYS A 537 18.05 -20.60 15.78
C LYS A 537 19.30 -21.09 16.48
N PHE A 538 20.29 -20.22 16.58
CA PHE A 538 21.49 -20.40 17.38
C PHE A 538 21.24 -19.78 18.75
N ASN A 539 21.19 -20.58 19.81
CA ASN A 539 20.99 -20.10 21.16
C ASN A 539 22.34 -19.81 21.83
N ASN A 540 22.45 -18.64 22.46
CA ASN A 540 23.60 -18.24 23.28
C ASN A 540 24.95 -18.34 22.54
N VAL A 541 25.04 -17.73 21.36
CA VAL A 541 26.28 -17.61 20.58
C VAL A 541 27.18 -16.56 21.23
N THR A 542 28.43 -16.95 21.52
CA THR A 542 29.47 -16.04 22.03
C THR A 542 30.59 -15.93 20.99
N VAL A 543 30.95 -14.70 20.64
CA VAL A 543 32.02 -14.39 19.67
C VAL A 543 33.16 -13.69 20.38
N SER A 544 34.39 -14.13 20.11
CA SER A 544 35.61 -13.49 20.60
C SER A 544 36.58 -13.23 19.44
N GLY A 545 37.42 -12.20 19.57
CA GLY A 545 38.38 -11.82 18.54
C GLY A 545 38.43 -10.31 18.33
N PHE A 546 38.97 -9.90 17.18
CA PHE A 546 39.34 -8.52 16.89
C PHE A 546 38.22 -7.68 16.25
N SER A 547 37.21 -8.30 15.62
CA SER A 547 36.15 -7.60 14.88
C SER A 547 34.78 -8.28 14.98
N ALA A 548 33.73 -7.68 14.44
CA ALA A 548 32.48 -8.41 14.25
C ALA A 548 32.68 -9.64 13.34
N LEU A 549 31.84 -10.66 13.54
CA LEU A 549 31.81 -11.92 12.80
C LEU A 549 30.58 -11.96 11.89
N ASP A 550 30.76 -12.34 10.63
CA ASP A 550 29.66 -12.68 9.73
C ASP A 550 29.29 -14.16 9.92
N LEU A 551 28.08 -14.44 10.41
CA LEU A 551 27.50 -15.78 10.43
C LEU A 551 26.50 -15.92 9.28
N GLU A 552 26.82 -16.79 8.34
CA GLU A 552 26.11 -17.04 7.10
C GLU A 552 25.30 -18.35 7.21
N VAL A 553 24.07 -18.34 6.71
CA VAL A 553 23.18 -19.50 6.70
C VAL A 553 22.39 -19.57 5.40
N GLU A 554 22.28 -20.78 4.84
CA GLU A 554 21.36 -21.11 3.75
C GLU A 554 20.67 -22.47 4.03
N ALA A 555 19.36 -22.54 3.80
CA ALA A 555 18.60 -23.79 3.93
C ALA A 555 18.54 -24.56 2.60
N HIS A 556 18.47 -25.90 2.69
CA HIS A 556 18.39 -26.80 1.54
C HIS A 556 17.36 -27.91 1.75
N GLU A 557 16.64 -28.21 0.66
CA GLU A 557 15.56 -29.21 0.62
C GLU A 557 15.93 -30.45 -0.20
N SER A 558 17.16 -30.91 -0.05
CA SER A 558 17.63 -32.16 -0.65
C SER A 558 18.34 -33.00 0.39
N ILE A 559 18.55 -34.28 0.10
CA ILE A 559 19.45 -35.10 0.91
C ILE A 559 20.87 -34.50 0.77
N PRO A 560 21.60 -34.28 1.88
CA PRO A 560 22.98 -33.83 1.80
C PRO A 560 23.86 -34.86 1.07
N ALA A 561 24.91 -34.42 0.39
CA ALA A 561 25.84 -35.32 -0.29
C ALA A 561 26.61 -36.22 0.69
N GLY A 562 26.83 -35.74 1.91
CA GLY A 562 27.49 -36.49 2.96
C GLY A 562 26.55 -37.44 3.70
N GLY A 563 27.04 -38.66 3.95
CA GLY A 563 26.34 -39.66 4.75
C GLY A 563 26.56 -39.49 6.26
N PRO A 564 25.73 -40.13 7.09
CA PRO A 564 25.88 -40.10 8.54
C PRO A 564 27.11 -40.87 9.01
N ASN A 565 27.78 -40.36 10.04
CA ASN A 565 28.89 -41.05 10.69
C ASN A 565 28.32 -42.23 11.50
N THR A 566 28.57 -43.44 11.01
CA THR A 566 28.03 -44.69 11.56
C THR A 566 28.50 -45.02 12.98
N SER A 567 29.38 -44.20 13.57
CA SER A 567 29.80 -44.35 14.98
C SER A 567 28.81 -43.71 15.96
N ASN A 568 28.04 -42.70 15.54
CA ASN A 568 27.14 -41.96 16.44
C ASN A 568 25.86 -41.40 15.78
N LEU A 569 25.67 -41.63 14.48
CA LEU A 569 24.45 -41.35 13.73
C LEU A 569 24.21 -42.56 12.80
N HIS A 570 23.34 -43.50 13.20
CA HIS A 570 23.31 -44.85 12.64
C HIS A 570 22.27 -45.10 11.54
N GLY A 571 21.43 -44.12 11.18
CA GLY A 571 20.44 -44.24 10.09
C GLY A 571 20.83 -43.45 8.84
N GLU A 572 19.91 -42.63 8.32
CA GLU A 572 20.10 -41.86 7.07
C GLU A 572 19.94 -40.36 7.32
N MET A 573 20.54 -39.53 6.48
CA MET A 573 20.26 -38.10 6.48
C MET A 573 18.89 -37.84 5.81
N THR A 574 18.10 -36.96 6.42
CA THR A 574 16.84 -36.50 5.83
C THR A 574 17.10 -35.51 4.69
N ASN A 575 16.06 -35.11 3.97
CA ASN A 575 16.14 -34.13 2.88
C ASN A 575 16.18 -32.67 3.38
N ARG A 576 16.69 -32.42 4.59
CA ARG A 576 16.82 -31.09 5.20
C ARG A 576 18.20 -30.90 5.80
N TYR A 577 18.89 -29.90 5.28
CA TYR A 577 20.16 -29.44 5.83
C TYR A 577 20.35 -27.94 5.61
N TRP A 578 21.23 -27.36 6.41
CA TRP A 578 21.64 -25.97 6.35
C TRP A 578 23.13 -25.91 6.07
N TYR A 579 23.51 -25.12 5.08
CA TYR A 579 24.88 -24.64 4.95
C TYR A 579 25.10 -23.50 5.96
N VAL A 580 26.21 -23.56 6.68
CA VAL A 580 26.60 -22.54 7.64
C VAL A 580 28.05 -22.16 7.38
N ASN A 581 28.34 -20.87 7.40
CA ASN A 581 29.68 -20.36 7.21
C ASN A 581 29.99 -19.21 8.16
N THR A 582 31.26 -19.05 8.53
CA THR A 582 31.74 -17.93 9.34
C THR A 582 32.89 -17.25 8.64
N SER A 583 32.85 -15.92 8.56
CA SER A 583 33.95 -15.11 8.02
C SER A 583 34.23 -13.88 8.88
N GLY A 584 35.47 -13.40 8.84
CA GLY A 584 35.99 -12.31 9.68
C GLY A 584 37.26 -12.70 10.45
N LEU A 585 37.74 -11.80 11.30
CA LEU A 585 38.94 -12.00 12.14
C LEU A 585 38.61 -12.44 13.58
N SER A 586 37.39 -12.92 13.78
CA SER A 586 36.87 -13.42 15.05
C SER A 586 36.36 -14.84 14.89
N SER A 587 36.12 -15.53 16.00
CA SER A 587 35.60 -16.89 16.02
C SER A 587 34.46 -17.03 17.02
N ILE A 588 33.61 -18.03 16.80
CA ILE A 588 32.60 -18.42 17.79
C ILE A 588 33.30 -19.27 18.85
N THR A 589 33.26 -18.84 20.10
CA THR A 589 33.87 -19.56 21.23
C THR A 589 32.91 -20.50 21.91
N SER A 590 31.60 -20.22 21.86
CA SER A 590 30.58 -21.09 22.40
C SER A 590 29.23 -20.88 21.72
N ILE A 591 28.47 -21.97 21.67
CA ILE A 591 27.06 -22.00 21.27
C ILE A 591 26.35 -22.87 22.29
N GLY A 592 25.26 -22.36 22.87
CA GLY A 592 24.45 -23.11 23.82
C GLY A 592 23.78 -24.31 23.15
N SER A 593 22.98 -24.05 22.10
CA SER A 593 22.32 -25.09 21.30
C SER A 593 21.88 -24.54 19.94
N PHE A 594 21.51 -25.45 19.03
CA PHE A 594 20.77 -25.12 17.82
C PHE A 594 19.33 -25.62 17.98
N ALA A 595 18.37 -24.84 17.50
CA ALA A 595 16.99 -25.30 17.29
C ALA A 595 16.67 -25.23 15.80
N LEU A 596 16.29 -26.37 15.22
CA LEU A 596 15.87 -26.52 13.83
C LEU A 596 14.37 -26.75 13.82
N THR A 597 13.62 -25.93 13.09
CA THR A 597 12.15 -26.04 13.02
C THR A 597 11.71 -26.23 11.56
N PRO A 598 12.00 -27.39 10.94
CA PRO A 598 11.56 -27.66 9.57
C PRO A 598 10.02 -27.66 9.49
N THR A 599 9.47 -27.04 8.44
CA THR A 599 8.03 -27.09 8.18
C THR A 599 7.64 -28.45 7.58
N THR A 600 6.56 -29.05 8.09
CA THR A 600 5.99 -30.31 7.59
C THR A 600 5.56 -30.19 6.12
N PRO A 601 5.66 -31.24 5.28
CA PRO A 601 5.52 -32.66 5.65
C PRO A 601 6.80 -33.50 5.74
N VAL A 602 7.98 -33.02 5.33
CA VAL A 602 9.20 -33.85 5.34
C VAL A 602 10.41 -33.04 5.85
N PRO A 603 11.17 -33.54 6.85
CA PRO A 603 10.93 -34.75 7.62
C PRO A 603 9.81 -34.55 8.64
N ILE A 604 9.09 -35.62 8.95
CA ILE A 604 8.29 -35.68 10.18
C ILE A 604 9.27 -35.95 11.31
N LEU A 605 9.39 -35.02 12.25
CA LEU A 605 10.28 -35.20 13.39
C LEU A 605 9.69 -36.22 14.37
N THR A 606 10.52 -37.17 14.76
CA THR A 606 10.25 -38.22 15.75
C THR A 606 11.34 -38.22 16.80
N THR A 607 11.14 -38.92 17.92
CA THR A 607 12.18 -39.08 18.96
C THR A 607 13.46 -39.75 18.45
N ASN A 608 13.44 -40.36 17.27
CA ASN A 608 14.62 -40.98 16.66
C ASN A 608 15.45 -39.99 15.84
N ASN A 609 14.98 -38.76 15.59
CA ASN A 609 15.76 -37.79 14.85
C ASN A 609 16.84 -37.16 15.72
N LEU A 610 18.03 -37.02 15.16
CA LEU A 610 19.17 -36.31 15.75
C LEU A 610 19.66 -35.22 14.80
N VAL A 611 20.36 -34.23 15.35
CA VAL A 611 21.06 -33.24 14.54
C VAL A 611 22.45 -33.76 14.22
N GLY A 612 22.79 -33.79 12.93
CA GLY A 612 24.12 -34.11 12.43
C GLY A 612 24.91 -32.84 12.10
N PHE A 613 26.20 -32.85 12.38
CA PHE A 613 27.15 -31.82 12.01
C PHE A 613 28.24 -32.39 11.10
N SER A 614 28.54 -31.69 10.02
CA SER A 614 29.62 -32.02 9.09
C SER A 614 30.40 -30.77 8.72
N SER A 615 31.73 -30.87 8.60
CA SER A 615 32.59 -29.74 8.20
C SER A 615 32.76 -29.60 6.70
N ASN A 616 32.32 -30.58 5.90
CA ASN A 616 32.66 -30.65 4.47
C ASN A 616 31.62 -31.36 3.59
N ASN A 617 30.55 -31.90 4.18
CA ASN A 617 29.51 -32.68 3.47
C ASN A 617 30.04 -33.91 2.72
N SER A 618 31.14 -34.54 3.17
CA SER A 618 31.68 -35.77 2.55
C SER A 618 31.00 -37.03 3.08
N GLN A 619 31.23 -38.18 2.44
CA GLN A 619 30.70 -39.47 2.91
C GLN A 619 31.09 -39.74 4.38
N LEU A 620 30.15 -40.23 5.19
CA LEU A 620 30.30 -40.51 6.63
C LEU A 620 30.73 -39.30 7.50
N SER A 621 30.51 -38.07 7.05
CA SER A 621 30.98 -36.86 7.76
C SER A 621 30.02 -36.30 8.79
N TYR A 622 28.73 -36.66 8.75
CA TYR A 622 27.75 -36.10 9.69
C TYR A 622 27.80 -36.82 11.03
N SER A 623 28.49 -36.24 12.01
CA SER A 623 28.50 -36.70 13.38
C SER A 623 27.32 -36.15 14.17
N SER A 624 26.67 -37.00 14.96
CA SER A 624 25.57 -36.57 15.83
C SER A 624 26.05 -35.59 16.90
N ILE A 625 25.33 -34.48 17.02
CA ILE A 625 25.45 -33.50 18.12
C ILE A 625 24.23 -33.57 19.07
N GLY A 626 23.53 -34.71 19.04
CA GLY A 626 22.31 -34.96 19.81
C GLY A 626 21.08 -34.28 19.24
N GLY A 627 19.95 -34.39 19.95
CA GLY A 627 18.67 -33.87 19.50
C GLY A 627 17.53 -34.29 20.41
N ILE A 628 16.74 -33.34 20.87
CA ILE A 628 15.44 -33.58 21.51
C ILE A 628 14.38 -32.97 20.61
N VAL A 629 13.42 -33.78 20.19
CA VAL A 629 12.27 -33.35 19.41
C VAL A 629 11.15 -32.87 20.34
N GLY A 630 10.71 -31.64 20.14
CA GLY A 630 9.53 -31.04 20.76
C GLY A 630 8.63 -30.44 19.69
N GLY A 631 7.50 -31.10 19.40
CA GLY A 631 6.61 -30.70 18.30
C GLY A 631 7.34 -30.73 16.95
N SER A 632 7.33 -29.62 16.22
CA SER A 632 8.03 -29.45 14.94
C SER A 632 9.47 -28.95 15.07
N THR A 633 10.03 -28.89 16.28
CA THR A 633 11.40 -28.41 16.53
C THR A 633 12.29 -29.52 17.08
N ILE A 634 13.52 -29.64 16.56
CA ILE A 634 14.58 -30.44 17.17
C ILE A 634 15.65 -29.51 17.74
N THR A 635 16.00 -29.70 19.01
CA THR A 635 17.03 -28.90 19.70
C THR A 635 18.21 -29.76 20.10
N THR A 636 19.44 -29.31 19.84
CA THR A 636 20.64 -30.08 20.19
C THR A 636 20.84 -30.17 21.70
N THR A 637 21.36 -31.32 22.17
CA THR A 637 21.63 -31.58 23.59
C THR A 637 23.10 -31.44 23.95
N LEU A 638 24.00 -31.50 22.97
CA LEU A 638 25.43 -31.28 23.16
C LEU A 638 25.78 -29.84 22.77
N SER A 639 26.59 -29.18 23.60
CA SER A 639 27.19 -27.89 23.21
C SER A 639 28.28 -28.15 22.19
N LEU A 640 28.33 -27.35 21.12
CA LEU A 640 29.30 -27.58 20.04
C LEU A 640 30.76 -27.34 20.48
N SER A 641 30.99 -26.69 21.62
CA SER A 641 32.33 -26.56 22.22
C SER A 641 32.94 -27.90 22.62
N SER A 642 32.15 -28.98 22.71
CA SER A 642 32.70 -30.33 22.91
C SER A 642 33.29 -30.97 21.64
N PHE A 643 33.14 -30.33 20.47
CA PHE A 643 33.64 -30.85 19.20
C PHE A 643 34.92 -30.17 18.70
N THR A 644 35.18 -28.90 19.08
CA THR A 644 36.45 -28.19 18.80
C THR A 644 36.71 -27.04 19.80
N SER A 645 37.97 -26.62 19.94
CA SER A 645 38.39 -25.50 20.82
C SER A 645 38.06 -24.10 20.28
N ALA A 646 37.71 -23.98 19.00
CA ALA A 646 37.14 -22.78 18.37
C ALA A 646 36.17 -23.23 17.25
N VAL A 647 34.90 -22.83 17.33
CA VAL A 647 33.89 -23.20 16.35
C VAL A 647 33.98 -22.24 15.17
N ASN A 648 34.75 -22.61 14.15
CA ASN A 648 34.70 -21.95 12.85
C ASN A 648 33.86 -22.83 11.93
N PHE A 649 32.67 -22.36 11.57
CA PHE A 649 31.78 -23.06 10.63
C PHE A 649 32.27 -22.98 9.19
N THR A 650 33.57 -22.83 8.93
CA THR A 650 34.10 -22.56 7.58
C THR A 650 33.65 -23.65 6.60
N GLY A 651 32.60 -23.37 5.82
CA GLY A 651 31.94 -24.32 4.94
C GLY A 651 31.24 -25.52 5.62
N ALA A 652 30.68 -25.35 6.81
CA ALA A 652 30.04 -26.43 7.56
C ALA A 652 28.58 -26.67 7.15
N TYR A 653 28.06 -27.83 7.57
CA TYR A 653 26.71 -28.28 7.28
C TYR A 653 26.07 -28.85 8.53
N ILE A 654 24.82 -28.46 8.78
CA ILE A 654 23.97 -28.98 9.85
C ILE A 654 22.81 -29.69 9.18
N GLY A 655 22.56 -30.94 9.51
CA GLY A 655 21.47 -31.71 8.92
C GLY A 655 20.63 -32.43 9.96
N ILE A 656 19.45 -32.90 9.57
CA ILE A 656 18.64 -33.78 10.42
C ILE A 656 18.85 -35.21 9.93
N GLY A 657 19.29 -36.09 10.82
CA GLY A 657 19.42 -37.52 10.56
C GLY A 657 18.34 -38.31 11.29
N GLU A 658 17.97 -39.46 10.75
CA GLU A 658 17.26 -40.50 11.48
C GLU A 658 18.29 -41.37 12.19
N ASN A 659 18.24 -41.45 13.52
CA ASN A 659 19.08 -42.35 14.30
C ASN A 659 18.31 -43.64 14.59
N ILE A 660 18.37 -44.58 13.66
CA ILE A 660 17.77 -45.90 13.82
C ILE A 660 18.85 -46.84 14.38
N VAL A 661 18.53 -47.51 15.48
CA VAL A 661 19.42 -48.46 16.17
C VAL A 661 19.90 -49.54 15.20
N ALA A 662 21.18 -49.95 15.33
CA ALA A 662 21.85 -50.96 14.52
C ALA A 662 20.96 -52.18 14.22
N GLY A 663 20.98 -52.67 12.97
CA GLY A 663 20.07 -53.72 12.52
C GLY A 663 20.23 -55.05 13.27
N ASP A 664 19.13 -55.79 13.43
CA ASP A 664 19.14 -57.12 14.02
C ASP A 664 19.67 -58.14 12.99
N TYR A 665 20.73 -58.85 13.35
CA TYR A 665 21.32 -59.90 12.52
C TYR A 665 20.80 -61.28 12.92
N TYR A 666 20.38 -62.08 11.95
CA TYR A 666 19.88 -63.44 12.11
C TYR A 666 20.68 -64.39 11.22
N ALA A 667 21.01 -65.58 11.72
CA ALA A 667 21.74 -66.58 10.94
C ALA A 667 20.80 -67.62 10.33
N ILE A 668 21.08 -68.07 9.10
CA ILE A 668 20.42 -69.20 8.44
C ILE A 668 21.46 -70.27 8.06
N GLY A 669 21.40 -71.45 8.67
CA GLY A 669 22.23 -72.63 8.36
C GLY A 669 22.75 -73.38 9.60
N PRO A 670 23.39 -74.56 9.44
CA PRO A 670 23.86 -75.40 10.55
C PRO A 670 25.08 -74.80 11.29
N GLY A 671 25.17 -75.04 12.60
CA GLY A 671 25.84 -74.14 13.54
C GLY A 671 27.36 -74.15 13.69
N ALA A 672 28.13 -74.59 12.69
CA ALA A 672 29.59 -74.59 12.80
C ALA A 672 30.22 -73.19 12.66
N SER A 673 29.44 -72.16 12.27
CA SER A 673 30.01 -70.86 11.87
C SER A 673 29.19 -69.62 12.31
N TYR A 674 28.47 -69.69 13.43
CA TYR A 674 27.58 -68.60 13.90
C TYR A 674 28.27 -67.39 14.55
N THR A 675 29.58 -67.21 14.36
CA THR A 675 30.29 -66.00 14.78
C THR A 675 30.54 -65.18 13.52
N GLN A 676 30.02 -63.95 13.45
CA GLN A 676 30.24 -63.09 12.29
C GLN A 676 31.75 -62.78 12.17
N PRO A 677 32.34 -62.66 10.97
CA PRO A 677 33.76 -62.34 10.81
C PRO A 677 34.22 -61.04 11.50
N ASN A 678 33.28 -60.18 11.88
CA ASN A 678 33.50 -58.88 12.53
C ASN A 678 33.15 -58.86 14.03
N GLY A 679 32.79 -59.99 14.64
CA GLY A 679 32.62 -60.10 16.10
C GLY A 679 31.23 -59.81 16.69
N ASP A 680 30.22 -59.47 15.89
CA ASP A 680 28.85 -59.25 16.37
C ASP A 680 28.06 -60.56 16.54
N ASN A 681 27.08 -60.57 17.46
CA ASN A 681 26.25 -61.74 17.78
C ASN A 681 24.92 -61.74 17.00
N TYR A 682 24.54 -62.90 16.44
CA TYR A 682 23.21 -63.08 15.86
C TYR A 682 22.11 -63.09 16.95
N VAL A 683 21.06 -62.31 16.73
CA VAL A 683 19.86 -62.18 17.56
C VAL A 683 19.11 -63.52 17.66
N ALA A 684 18.99 -64.24 16.55
CA ALA A 684 18.53 -65.63 16.54
C ALA A 684 19.15 -66.42 15.38
N LYS A 685 19.13 -67.75 15.52
CA LYS A 685 19.77 -68.70 14.61
C LYS A 685 18.74 -69.69 14.11
N PHE A 686 18.61 -69.83 12.80
CA PHE A 686 17.64 -70.69 12.15
C PHE A 686 18.36 -71.77 11.36
N ALA A 687 17.97 -73.03 11.54
CA ALA A 687 18.57 -74.14 10.80
C ALA A 687 18.17 -74.14 9.31
N THR A 688 17.03 -73.53 8.97
CA THR A 688 16.43 -73.53 7.62
C THR A 688 15.89 -72.14 7.26
N LEU A 689 15.78 -71.84 5.97
CA LEU A 689 15.15 -70.61 5.47
C LEU A 689 13.66 -70.57 5.84
N THR A 690 12.99 -71.71 5.83
CA THR A 690 11.59 -71.88 6.26
C THR A 690 11.42 -71.40 7.71
N ALA A 691 12.31 -71.80 8.62
CA ALA A 691 12.27 -71.36 10.01
C ALA A 691 12.54 -69.86 10.15
N ALA A 692 13.50 -69.34 9.38
CA ALA A 692 13.83 -67.91 9.37
C ALA A 692 12.67 -67.04 8.85
N VAL A 693 11.99 -67.48 7.79
CA VAL A 693 10.83 -66.80 7.22
C VAL A 693 9.62 -66.89 8.14
N ASN A 694 9.37 -68.05 8.77
CA ASN A 694 8.32 -68.18 9.78
C ASN A 694 8.55 -67.22 10.96
N ALA A 695 9.80 -67.07 11.40
CA ALA A 695 10.13 -66.07 12.39
C ALA A 695 9.91 -64.65 11.85
N LEU A 696 10.43 -64.32 10.66
CA LEU A 696 10.25 -63.01 10.02
C LEU A 696 8.77 -62.58 9.96
N ASN A 697 7.89 -63.47 9.52
CA ASN A 697 6.45 -63.19 9.41
C ASN A 697 5.78 -62.91 10.75
N ASN A 698 6.38 -63.35 11.87
CA ASN A 698 5.85 -63.17 13.23
C ASN A 698 6.62 -62.13 14.07
N LEU A 699 7.74 -61.59 13.57
CA LEU A 699 8.58 -60.68 14.34
C LEU A 699 8.03 -59.23 14.27
N PRO A 700 7.93 -58.48 15.39
CA PRO A 700 7.33 -57.14 15.44
C PRO A 700 8.15 -56.12 14.64
N GLY A 701 7.59 -55.39 13.67
CA GLY A 701 8.37 -54.51 12.77
C GLY A 701 8.96 -53.26 13.46
N ASN A 702 10.10 -53.38 14.14
CA ASN A 702 10.75 -52.32 14.93
C ASN A 702 12.22 -52.02 14.55
N SER A 703 12.85 -52.83 13.67
CA SER A 703 14.26 -52.70 13.28
C SER A 703 14.48 -53.07 11.81
N LYS A 704 15.60 -52.64 11.23
CA LYS A 704 16.13 -53.22 9.99
C LYS A 704 16.71 -54.60 10.32
N ARG A 705 16.45 -55.59 9.47
CA ARG A 705 16.77 -57.00 9.75
C ARG A 705 17.65 -57.58 8.66
N PHE A 706 18.69 -58.29 9.07
CA PHE A 706 19.58 -59.01 8.17
C PHE A 706 19.48 -60.50 8.45
N PHE A 707 19.04 -61.28 7.47
CA PHE A 707 19.04 -62.72 7.51
C PHE A 707 20.21 -63.23 6.68
N GLU A 708 21.27 -63.64 7.36
CA GLU A 708 22.54 -64.04 6.76
C GLU A 708 22.64 -65.56 6.61
N PHE A 709 22.68 -66.01 5.36
CA PHE A 709 22.98 -67.40 5.04
C PHE A 709 24.44 -67.70 5.37
N GLN A 710 24.64 -68.72 6.19
CA GLN A 710 25.97 -69.22 6.52
C GLN A 710 26.60 -69.89 5.29
N SER A 711 27.92 -69.86 5.19
CA SER A 711 28.68 -70.34 4.01
C SER A 711 28.47 -71.82 3.70
N ASP A 712 28.08 -72.61 4.70
CA ASP A 712 27.82 -74.05 4.66
C ASP A 712 26.33 -74.41 4.56
N TYR A 713 25.46 -73.41 4.35
CA TYR A 713 24.03 -73.63 4.26
C TYR A 713 23.63 -74.46 3.03
N VAL A 714 22.80 -75.48 3.25
CA VAL A 714 22.18 -76.33 2.22
C VAL A 714 20.67 -76.34 2.39
N SER A 715 19.93 -76.21 1.29
CA SER A 715 18.46 -76.08 1.31
C SER A 715 17.71 -77.42 1.28
N THR A 716 18.24 -78.48 1.89
CA THR A 716 17.68 -79.85 1.78
C THR A 716 16.49 -80.10 2.69
N SER A 717 16.24 -79.25 3.69
CA SER A 717 15.20 -79.42 4.72
C SER A 717 14.15 -78.31 4.71
N GLU A 718 13.97 -77.65 3.57
CA GLU A 718 12.98 -76.58 3.38
C GLU A 718 11.57 -77.12 3.13
N THR A 719 10.56 -76.43 3.65
CA THR A 719 9.14 -76.71 3.35
C THR A 719 8.66 -75.71 2.30
N TYR A 720 8.34 -76.19 1.10
CA TYR A 720 7.92 -75.34 -0.02
C TYR A 720 6.38 -75.38 -0.23
N PRO A 721 5.74 -74.26 -0.62
CA PRO A 721 6.36 -72.97 -0.90
C PRO A 721 6.76 -72.24 0.39
N ILE A 722 7.86 -71.49 0.35
CA ILE A 722 8.24 -70.61 1.45
C ILE A 722 7.52 -69.29 1.24
N THR A 723 6.50 -69.01 2.05
CA THR A 723 5.67 -67.81 1.93
C THR A 723 6.15 -66.70 2.87
N ILE A 724 6.48 -65.53 2.32
CA ILE A 724 6.81 -64.32 3.05
C ILE A 724 5.57 -63.42 3.02
N THR A 725 5.10 -63.02 4.21
CA THR A 725 3.98 -62.10 4.42
C THR A 725 4.39 -60.82 5.16
N TYR A 726 5.69 -60.64 5.39
CA TYR A 726 6.22 -59.48 6.11
C TYR A 726 6.04 -58.18 5.33
N SER A 727 5.43 -57.19 5.98
CA SER A 727 5.21 -55.85 5.45
C SER A 727 6.05 -54.83 6.25
N GLY A 728 7.15 -54.39 5.64
CA GLY A 728 8.10 -53.44 6.22
C GLY A 728 7.86 -51.98 5.81
N THR A 729 8.86 -51.12 6.08
CA THR A 729 8.94 -49.73 5.60
C THR A 729 10.38 -49.45 5.12
N ALA A 730 10.64 -48.27 4.57
CA ALA A 730 11.99 -47.86 4.14
C ALA A 730 13.06 -48.04 5.25
N THR A 731 12.63 -47.95 6.51
CA THR A 731 13.46 -48.06 7.71
C THR A 731 13.37 -49.42 8.41
N LYS A 732 12.44 -50.29 7.98
CA LYS A 732 12.16 -51.63 8.56
C LYS A 732 12.28 -52.72 7.49
N LYS A 733 13.39 -52.70 6.76
CA LYS A 733 13.64 -53.65 5.67
C LYS A 733 14.06 -55.02 6.21
N ALA A 734 13.65 -56.09 5.54
CA ALA A 734 14.21 -57.42 5.76
C ALA A 734 15.13 -57.79 4.60
N VAL A 735 16.42 -57.99 4.89
CA VAL A 735 17.46 -58.26 3.90
C VAL A 735 17.96 -59.69 4.07
N PHE A 736 17.72 -60.54 3.09
CA PHE A 736 18.31 -61.87 2.99
C PHE A 736 19.59 -61.81 2.17
N ARG A 737 20.72 -62.25 2.73
CA ARG A 737 22.03 -62.13 2.08
C ARG A 737 22.99 -63.26 2.40
N ALA A 738 24.00 -63.45 1.56
CA ALA A 738 25.11 -64.33 1.91
C ALA A 738 26.02 -63.66 2.96
N ARG A 739 26.60 -64.46 3.86
CA ARG A 739 27.60 -63.97 4.83
C ARG A 739 28.81 -63.34 4.10
N SER A 740 29.48 -62.40 4.76
CA SER A 740 30.57 -61.60 4.18
C SER A 740 31.76 -62.40 3.64
N ASP A 741 32.05 -63.57 4.19
CA ASP A 741 33.15 -64.47 3.82
C ASP A 741 32.69 -65.64 2.92
N ALA A 742 31.46 -65.62 2.40
CA ALA A 742 30.95 -66.67 1.52
C ALA A 742 31.81 -66.78 0.24
N SER A 743 32.61 -67.85 0.15
CA SER A 743 33.55 -68.10 -0.94
C SER A 743 32.95 -68.92 -2.10
N SER A 744 31.78 -69.52 -1.90
CA SER A 744 31.03 -70.31 -2.87
C SER A 744 29.58 -69.81 -2.98
N THR A 745 28.89 -70.17 -4.07
CA THR A 745 27.47 -69.82 -4.24
C THR A 745 26.61 -70.72 -3.37
N ILE A 746 25.85 -70.12 -2.46
CA ILE A 746 24.81 -70.75 -1.66
C ILE A 746 23.60 -70.95 -2.56
N ASN A 747 23.28 -72.21 -2.86
CA ASN A 747 22.18 -72.57 -3.76
C ASN A 747 20.95 -72.99 -2.94
N ILE A 748 19.84 -72.32 -3.19
CA ILE A 748 18.54 -72.59 -2.59
C ILE A 748 17.68 -73.24 -3.68
N ILE A 749 17.50 -74.55 -3.54
CA ILE A 749 16.88 -75.41 -4.55
C ILE A 749 15.67 -76.12 -3.95
N GLY A 750 14.51 -75.85 -4.55
CA GLY A 750 13.20 -76.37 -4.14
C GLY A 750 12.35 -76.81 -5.33
N PRO A 751 11.29 -77.60 -5.10
CA PRO A 751 10.29 -77.89 -6.13
C PRO A 751 9.54 -76.61 -6.53
N TYR A 752 9.10 -76.55 -7.79
CA TYR A 752 8.18 -75.50 -8.22
C TYR A 752 6.79 -75.75 -7.63
N ASN A 753 6.17 -74.73 -7.04
CA ASN A 753 4.78 -74.85 -6.63
C ASN A 753 3.86 -74.50 -7.81
N THR A 754 3.01 -75.43 -8.26
CA THR A 754 2.10 -75.22 -9.38
C THR A 754 0.86 -74.39 -9.05
N SER A 755 0.48 -74.31 -7.76
CA SER A 755 -0.65 -73.49 -7.29
C SER A 755 -0.29 -72.01 -7.20
N PHE A 756 0.94 -71.68 -6.81
CA PHE A 756 1.41 -70.31 -6.63
C PHE A 756 2.47 -69.87 -7.63
N GLY A 757 3.01 -70.70 -8.52
CA GLY A 757 3.90 -70.21 -9.59
C GLY A 757 5.36 -69.93 -9.22
N GLY A 758 5.84 -70.35 -8.04
CA GLY A 758 7.22 -70.16 -7.58
C GLY A 758 7.56 -71.02 -6.36
N MET A 759 8.84 -71.14 -5.99
CA MET A 759 9.24 -71.83 -4.75
C MET A 759 9.16 -70.93 -3.51
N ILE A 760 9.36 -69.62 -3.70
CA ILE A 760 9.17 -68.58 -2.70
C ILE A 760 8.01 -67.73 -3.15
N VAL A 761 7.05 -67.50 -2.25
CA VAL A 761 5.86 -66.71 -2.50
C VAL A 761 5.97 -65.44 -1.67
N LEU A 762 5.95 -64.29 -2.33
CA LEU A 762 5.82 -62.98 -1.68
C LEU A 762 4.33 -62.62 -1.69
N ASP A 763 3.64 -62.79 -0.57
CA ASP A 763 2.20 -62.60 -0.43
C ASP A 763 1.92 -61.35 0.40
N GLY A 764 1.62 -60.23 -0.28
CA GLY A 764 1.47 -58.92 0.38
C GLY A 764 2.74 -58.42 1.09
N ALA A 765 3.90 -59.01 0.77
CA ALA A 765 5.16 -58.65 1.40
C ALA A 765 5.73 -57.34 0.85
N ASP A 766 6.26 -56.49 1.74
CA ASP A 766 6.82 -55.19 1.39
C ASP A 766 8.19 -54.96 2.04
N HIS A 767 9.06 -54.22 1.36
CA HIS A 767 10.42 -53.88 1.80
C HIS A 767 11.34 -55.10 2.10
N ILE A 768 11.18 -56.17 1.31
CA ILE A 768 12.06 -57.36 1.30
C ILE A 768 13.18 -57.19 0.27
N ILE A 769 14.41 -57.49 0.65
CA ILE A 769 15.58 -57.45 -0.23
C ILE A 769 16.26 -58.83 -0.22
N PHE A 770 16.50 -59.40 -1.40
CA PHE A 770 17.41 -60.53 -1.58
C PHE A 770 18.70 -60.02 -2.20
N ASP A 771 19.75 -59.94 -1.38
CA ASP A 771 21.03 -59.39 -1.76
C ASP A 771 22.03 -60.52 -2.05
N GLY A 772 22.45 -60.60 -3.31
CA GLY A 772 23.42 -61.59 -3.76
C GLY A 772 24.86 -61.29 -3.32
N SER A 773 25.14 -60.08 -2.82
CA SER A 773 26.49 -59.66 -2.46
C SER A 773 26.88 -60.15 -1.06
N PRO A 774 28.06 -60.78 -0.89
CA PRO A 774 28.58 -61.16 0.42
C PRO A 774 28.64 -59.96 1.37
N GLY A 775 27.96 -60.05 2.52
CA GLY A 775 27.96 -59.00 3.55
C GLY A 775 27.32 -57.67 3.13
N GLY A 776 26.65 -57.61 1.98
CA GLY A 776 26.07 -56.37 1.43
C GLY A 776 27.07 -55.42 0.77
N THR A 777 28.31 -55.87 0.53
CA THR A 777 29.33 -55.05 -0.17
C THR A 777 29.17 -55.22 -1.66
N LEU A 778 28.75 -54.16 -2.36
CA LEU A 778 28.59 -54.15 -3.82
C LEU A 778 29.90 -54.58 -4.50
N GLY A 779 29.89 -55.76 -5.11
CA GLY A 779 31.00 -56.33 -5.86
C GLY A 779 30.49 -57.23 -6.99
N THR A 780 31.38 -57.74 -7.85
CA THR A 780 31.01 -58.52 -9.05
C THR A 780 30.59 -59.97 -8.76
N SER A 781 30.63 -60.42 -7.49
CA SER A 781 30.38 -61.81 -7.10
C SER A 781 29.01 -61.98 -6.44
N SER A 782 28.07 -62.65 -7.11
CA SER A 782 26.79 -63.06 -6.52
C SER A 782 26.88 -64.45 -5.88
N ARG A 783 26.73 -64.52 -4.55
CA ARG A 783 26.89 -65.75 -3.75
C ARG A 783 25.58 -66.33 -3.24
N LEU A 784 24.44 -65.73 -3.58
CA LEU A 784 23.12 -66.28 -3.29
C LEU A 784 22.38 -66.61 -4.59
N ARG A 785 21.88 -67.84 -4.72
CA ARG A 785 21.13 -68.28 -5.90
C ARG A 785 19.90 -69.08 -5.50
N PHE A 786 18.74 -68.72 -6.07
CA PHE A 786 17.50 -69.48 -5.94
C PHE A 786 17.16 -70.17 -7.27
N ARG A 787 16.85 -71.48 -7.26
CA ARG A 787 16.62 -72.25 -8.49
C ARG A 787 15.63 -73.40 -8.30
N SER A 788 14.56 -73.44 -9.10
CA SER A 788 13.60 -74.55 -9.07
C SER A 788 14.19 -75.88 -9.55
N ARG A 789 13.77 -77.00 -8.94
CA ARG A 789 14.24 -78.39 -9.19
C ARG A 789 13.62 -79.05 -10.43
N ASP A 790 12.56 -78.48 -11.01
CA ASP A 790 11.89 -79.08 -12.16
C ASP A 790 12.74 -79.04 -13.43
N ALA A 791 12.75 -80.15 -14.17
CA ALA A 791 13.56 -80.38 -15.38
C ALA A 791 13.22 -79.48 -16.57
N THR A 792 12.24 -78.58 -16.45
CA THR A 792 11.87 -77.60 -17.48
C THR A 792 12.64 -76.29 -17.29
N PRO A 793 13.41 -75.81 -18.28
CA PRO A 793 14.45 -74.77 -18.08
C PRO A 793 13.98 -73.34 -17.72
N PHE A 794 12.68 -73.08 -17.53
CA PHE A 794 12.14 -71.71 -17.42
C PHE A 794 11.09 -71.48 -16.33
N ARG A 795 11.21 -72.13 -15.16
CA ARG A 795 10.30 -71.87 -14.04
C ARG A 795 10.87 -70.86 -13.05
N ALA A 796 10.06 -69.87 -12.68
CA ALA A 796 10.45 -68.81 -11.74
C ALA A 796 10.74 -69.38 -10.34
N ALA A 797 11.77 -68.84 -9.68
CA ALA A 797 12.05 -69.15 -8.28
C ALA A 797 11.12 -68.37 -7.32
N PHE A 798 10.71 -67.18 -7.73
CA PHE A 798 9.85 -66.30 -6.95
C PHE A 798 8.50 -66.13 -7.64
N TYR A 799 7.43 -66.14 -6.85
CA TYR A 799 6.13 -65.62 -7.24
C TYR A 799 5.79 -64.41 -6.40
N ILE A 800 5.32 -63.35 -7.07
CA ILE A 800 4.93 -62.10 -6.43
C ILE A 800 3.41 -62.03 -6.51
N TYR A 801 2.75 -62.17 -5.36
CA TYR A 801 1.32 -61.96 -5.19
C TYR A 801 1.10 -60.60 -4.56
N ASN A 802 0.76 -59.62 -5.40
CA ASN A 802 0.52 -58.26 -4.96
C ASN A 802 -0.92 -58.13 -4.45
N ASP A 803 -1.10 -57.79 -3.18
CA ASP A 803 -2.41 -57.38 -2.68
C ASP A 803 -2.63 -55.93 -3.12
N ALA A 804 -3.72 -55.66 -3.86
CA ALA A 804 -4.00 -54.32 -4.41
C ALA A 804 -4.51 -53.32 -3.34
N THR A 805 -4.42 -53.66 -2.06
CA THR A 805 -5.00 -52.92 -0.94
C THR A 805 -3.99 -52.27 -0.01
N LYS A 806 -2.68 -52.33 -0.29
CA LYS A 806 -1.65 -51.56 0.43
C LYS A 806 -0.59 -50.93 -0.44
#